data_AF-A0A8J4FCJ0-F1
#
_entry.id   AF-A0A8J4FCJ0-F1
#
_cell.length_a   1.000
_cell.length_b   1.000
_cell.length_c   1.000
_cell.angle_alpha   90.00
_cell.angle_beta   90.00
_cell.angle_gamma   90.00
#
_symmetry.space_group_name_H-M   'P 1'
#
loop_
_entity.id
_entity.type
_entity.pdbx_description
1 polymer ?
#
loop_
_entity_poly.entity_id
_entity_poly.type
_entity_poly.pdbx_seq_one_letter_code
_entity_poly.pdbx_strand_id
1 'polypeptide(L)'
;MFPIPFSGFTIKSSLRFNNRGSTDNQTCTKSRWAAGGRPACKGPAYPFPKSALDAMETWCSSRSVASWATGPAQTTRMAARGYHLSPAEYHHRGRLLASGAAVNVAFSHSTTATVTCSSSSSAVKSVSMSPRYPCSRGLATTTATASASVVAPRAGVKTASSPLQGIFRPHAVATQAAVATGASNADPLVAPVAGGSRALEGNPPAAAEVDALMAQLQELPGGGADSYMYGIPRSEWLQLQGPSRYLGNEVGAVHKPWHSAAVRFCLTYPEIYEIGASNLGHIILYTVLNQAADLLCDRSYFPAADMAALLTRHKKPLFAVESRRPLSSFHVLGFSLAYELGGTNVLEMLHRSGIPISWRERSEAEDQPWSPESGSWPLVFAGGPTATSNPEPFADFFDFFALGDGEEVLVEIGQCLKRCIADGLDRRSTLLRLATQVEGVYVPQFYEAPRGFGGSVVPVVEGVPHRIKRRTCQPDPFQQIGLVPYVETVHDRMTVEIRRGCTRGCRFCQPGMLTRPARDVDPERVVEAVSDGLRKTGYKEFSLLSLSCSDYLALPAVGLSIKNRMQEEGVILSLPSQRVDRFDENIAAIIGSGQGRKSGLTFAPEAGTQRLRDIINKGLTNVELLRGVRTAWEAGWRQVKLYFMIGLPGETEEDVMGIAETIEWLQRECRTGKWHLAVNVTISNFTPKPHTPFQWHSVSTSEFARKQAVLREALGRLPQVKANFTSIRTSAMEDFVGRGDRRVARVVRRAWELGATNDSWWENEDRAYAAWSQAIEEAGMTWKYRQVEAGEWDVLEALGDARFRLQGGGGRGRLDRGELKDPRLDMPLPWDHVDTGIAKWWLKADLQRALEAATVPDCSHSGLCSECGVCEEGAGFGANLVAPAPPIPKLQENYKPRTAKVQRLRLRFSKGGDLVFVGHLDLLRAIDRATRRAGLPVASDKSPFHSRPLLSVAQPLPLGATSSCELLEVHLAQKMEVREVRNRLQAQLPPGMELAKEVEECEIYKADGTRSESMAKLTSSIEWYVAVQQV
;
A
#
# COMPACT_ATOMS: atom_id res chain seq x y z
N MET A 1 -23.02 39.48 -12.01
CA MET A 1 -23.92 38.79 -12.96
C MET A 1 -23.63 37.30 -12.88
N PHE A 2 -24.66 36.44 -12.90
CA PHE A 2 -24.53 34.97 -13.01
C PHE A 2 -24.65 34.55 -14.49
N PRO A 3 -24.04 33.42 -14.90
CA PRO A 3 -24.67 32.09 -14.79
C PRO A 3 -23.78 31.06 -14.06
N ILE A 4 -24.27 30.23 -13.15
CA ILE A 4 -25.04 28.97 -13.36
C ILE A 4 -24.23 27.91 -14.15
N PRO A 5 -23.76 26.82 -13.49
CA PRO A 5 -23.10 25.68 -14.13
C PRO A 5 -24.09 24.61 -14.60
N PHE A 6 -23.66 23.73 -15.51
CA PHE A 6 -24.39 22.52 -15.91
C PHE A 6 -23.61 21.24 -15.56
N SER A 7 -24.35 20.17 -15.28
CA SER A 7 -23.84 18.89 -14.76
C SER A 7 -23.92 17.74 -15.78
N GLY A 8 -23.11 16.69 -15.57
CA GLY A 8 -23.48 15.32 -15.96
C GLY A 8 -22.55 14.61 -16.94
N PHE A 9 -21.59 13.84 -16.42
CA PHE A 9 -20.90 12.78 -17.17
C PHE A 9 -21.51 11.41 -16.82
N THR A 10 -22.52 10.98 -17.58
CA THR A 10 -23.20 9.70 -17.36
C THR A 10 -22.38 8.54 -17.93
N ILE A 11 -21.85 7.67 -17.06
CA ILE A 11 -21.16 6.44 -17.49
C ILE A 11 -22.19 5.46 -18.06
N LYS A 12 -22.23 5.33 -19.40
CA LYS A 12 -23.10 4.36 -20.08
C LYS A 12 -22.56 2.93 -19.92
N SER A 13 -23.21 2.15 -19.07
CA SER A 13 -23.03 0.69 -18.97
C SER A 13 -23.33 0.00 -20.31
N SER A 14 -22.35 -0.71 -20.88
CA SER A 14 -22.47 -1.31 -22.22
C SER A 14 -23.22 -2.65 -22.23
N LEU A 15 -24.54 -2.60 -22.06
CA LEU A 15 -25.43 -3.74 -22.35
C LEU A 15 -25.38 -4.06 -23.86
N ARG A 16 -24.93 -5.27 -24.21
CA ARG A 16 -25.06 -5.83 -25.56
C ARG A 16 -26.02 -7.01 -25.56
N PHE A 17 -27.30 -6.73 -25.81
CA PHE A 17 -28.22 -7.77 -26.22
C PHE A 17 -27.87 -8.26 -27.62
N ASN A 18 -27.88 -9.57 -27.81
CA ASN A 18 -27.58 -10.23 -29.06
C ASN A 18 -28.84 -10.97 -29.50
N ASN A 19 -29.56 -10.44 -30.50
CA ASN A 19 -30.81 -11.01 -30.96
C ASN A 19 -30.75 -11.23 -32.48
N ARG A 20 -31.10 -12.44 -32.94
CA ARG A 20 -31.16 -12.79 -34.37
C ARG A 20 -32.62 -12.80 -34.81
N GLY A 21 -32.95 -11.97 -35.79
CA GLY A 21 -34.20 -12.01 -36.54
C GLY A 21 -33.92 -11.61 -37.99
N SER A 22 -34.40 -12.41 -38.93
CA SER A 22 -34.18 -12.26 -40.38
C SER A 22 -35.45 -11.80 -41.09
N THR A 23 -35.33 -10.90 -42.07
CA THR A 23 -35.93 -11.04 -43.43
C THR A 23 -35.56 -9.84 -44.34
N ASP A 24 -34.89 -10.16 -45.45
CA ASP A 24 -35.12 -9.77 -46.86
C ASP A 24 -35.15 -8.31 -47.41
N ASN A 25 -34.65 -8.25 -48.66
CA ASN A 25 -34.84 -7.28 -49.76
C ASN A 25 -34.20 -5.87 -49.66
N GLN A 26 -33.20 -5.53 -50.50
CA GLN A 26 -33.26 -5.13 -51.95
C GLN A 26 -33.84 -3.72 -52.14
N THR A 27 -33.15 -2.73 -52.72
CA THR A 27 -32.52 -2.63 -54.07
C THR A 27 -31.27 -1.69 -54.06
N CYS A 28 -30.32 -1.61 -55.01
CA CYS A 28 -30.11 -2.08 -56.39
C CYS A 28 -30.32 -1.05 -57.55
N THR A 29 -29.24 -0.37 -57.93
CA THR A 29 -28.98 0.29 -59.24
C THR A 29 -27.55 -0.11 -59.66
N LYS A 30 -27.30 -0.90 -60.72
CA LYS A 30 -27.39 -0.66 -62.18
C LYS A 30 -26.55 0.55 -62.67
N SER A 31 -25.69 0.46 -63.68
CA SER A 31 -25.11 -0.69 -64.46
C SER A 31 -23.89 -0.18 -65.30
N ARG A 32 -23.28 -0.77 -66.36
CA ARG A 32 -23.58 -1.89 -67.31
C ARG A 32 -22.30 -2.21 -68.17
N TRP A 33 -22.32 -3.30 -68.97
CA TRP A 33 -21.47 -3.64 -70.16
C TRP A 33 -20.04 -4.19 -69.99
N ALA A 34 -19.56 -4.80 -71.11
CA ALA A 34 -18.28 -5.46 -71.41
C ALA A 34 -18.03 -6.88 -70.82
N ALA A 35 -17.87 -7.86 -71.71
CA ALA A 35 -17.80 -9.29 -71.44
C ALA A 35 -16.36 -9.89 -71.47
N GLY A 36 -16.22 -11.12 -70.95
CA GLY A 36 -15.41 -12.16 -71.62
C GLY A 36 -14.24 -12.80 -70.86
N GLY A 37 -14.13 -14.13 -70.94
CA GLY A 37 -12.84 -14.83 -70.92
C GLY A 37 -12.49 -15.74 -69.72
N ARG A 38 -12.37 -17.05 -70.00
CA ARG A 38 -11.31 -17.93 -69.43
C ARG A 38 -10.03 -17.76 -70.34
N PRO A 39 -8.86 -18.42 -70.14
CA PRO A 39 -8.54 -19.50 -69.19
C PRO A 39 -7.11 -19.52 -68.56
N ALA A 40 -6.92 -20.51 -67.67
CA ALA A 40 -5.79 -21.46 -67.54
C ALA A 40 -4.29 -21.05 -67.71
N CYS A 41 -3.50 -21.57 -66.75
CA CYS A 41 -2.23 -22.29 -66.91
C CYS A 41 -1.08 -21.74 -67.77
N LYS A 42 0.09 -21.56 -67.11
CA LYS A 42 1.40 -22.06 -67.58
C LYS A 42 2.38 -22.23 -66.39
N GLY A 43 3.03 -23.38 -66.31
CA GLY A 43 4.34 -23.55 -65.64
C GLY A 43 5.46 -23.59 -66.71
N PRO A 44 6.60 -24.29 -66.50
CA PRO A 44 7.03 -25.07 -65.32
C PRO A 44 8.53 -24.87 -64.93
N ALA A 45 9.09 -25.83 -64.17
CA ALA A 45 10.52 -26.24 -64.09
C ALA A 45 11.54 -25.45 -63.22
N TYR A 46 11.96 -26.10 -62.11
CA TYR A 46 13.32 -26.62 -61.76
C TYR A 46 14.57 -26.21 -62.60
N PRO A 47 15.83 -26.23 -62.05
CA PRO A 47 16.32 -27.20 -61.04
C PRO A 47 17.33 -26.75 -59.93
N PHE A 48 17.66 -27.74 -59.09
CA PHE A 48 18.78 -27.98 -58.15
C PHE A 48 20.23 -27.84 -58.73
N PRO A 49 21.37 -28.16 -58.02
CA PRO A 49 21.76 -28.06 -56.59
C PRO A 49 23.26 -27.67 -56.31
N LYS A 50 23.66 -27.59 -55.01
CA LYS A 50 25.07 -27.74 -54.48
C LYS A 50 26.09 -26.67 -54.95
N SER A 51 27.28 -26.48 -54.38
CA SER A 51 28.10 -27.16 -53.34
C SER A 51 28.74 -26.07 -52.40
N ALA A 52 29.54 -26.32 -51.35
CA ALA A 52 30.34 -27.50 -51.01
C ALA A 52 30.48 -27.75 -49.49
N LEU A 53 30.77 -29.01 -49.17
CA LEU A 53 31.48 -29.47 -47.98
C LEU A 53 32.88 -29.86 -48.46
N ASP A 54 33.94 -29.51 -47.70
CA ASP A 54 35.17 -30.31 -47.58
C ASP A 54 36.12 -29.70 -46.53
N ALA A 55 36.05 -30.23 -45.30
CA ALA A 55 37.04 -30.08 -44.23
C ALA A 55 36.68 -31.09 -43.11
N MET A 56 37.16 -32.33 -43.20
CA MET A 56 36.84 -33.39 -42.25
C MET A 56 37.86 -33.53 -41.10
N GLU A 57 37.31 -33.80 -39.91
CA GLU A 57 37.80 -34.71 -38.86
C GLU A 57 39.28 -34.71 -38.37
N THR A 58 39.43 -34.59 -37.04
CA THR A 58 40.25 -35.46 -36.14
C THR A 58 40.13 -34.91 -34.70
N TRP A 59 40.20 -35.66 -33.58
CA TRP A 59 39.91 -37.09 -33.32
C TRP A 59 39.67 -37.30 -31.79
N CYS A 60 39.22 -38.50 -31.41
CA CYS A 60 39.03 -39.09 -30.07
C CYS A 60 39.44 -38.36 -28.75
N SER A 61 38.42 -38.02 -27.94
CA SER A 61 38.14 -38.51 -26.56
C SER A 61 39.23 -38.83 -25.50
N SER A 62 38.85 -38.58 -24.23
CA SER A 62 38.97 -39.46 -23.02
C SER A 62 39.70 -38.89 -21.77
N ARG A 63 39.42 -39.53 -20.61
CA ARG A 63 39.94 -39.31 -19.23
C ARG A 63 39.40 -38.06 -18.49
N SER A 64 38.75 -38.07 -17.32
CA SER A 64 38.33 -39.05 -16.27
C SER A 64 39.14 -39.13 -14.96
N VAL A 65 38.43 -38.96 -13.83
CA VAL A 65 38.73 -39.38 -12.44
C VAL A 65 39.68 -38.49 -11.59
N ALA A 66 39.40 -38.51 -10.27
CA ALA A 66 40.11 -37.91 -9.12
C ALA A 66 39.93 -36.38 -8.93
N SER A 67 39.49 -35.78 -7.80
CA SER A 67 39.28 -36.11 -6.36
C SER A 67 40.30 -35.48 -5.40
N TRP A 68 39.89 -35.28 -4.12
CA TRP A 68 40.55 -34.53 -3.04
C TRP A 68 40.53 -32.99 -3.26
N ALA A 69 40.24 -32.06 -2.33
CA ALA A 69 39.83 -31.98 -0.91
C ALA A 69 40.77 -31.09 -0.07
N THR A 70 40.21 -30.42 0.95
CA THR A 70 40.88 -29.67 2.05
C THR A 70 41.62 -28.35 1.75
N GLY A 71 41.51 -27.39 2.67
CA GLY A 71 42.59 -26.45 3.00
C GLY A 71 42.38 -24.95 2.70
N PRO A 72 42.37 -24.05 3.71
CA PRO A 72 42.40 -22.60 3.52
C PRO A 72 43.77 -21.96 3.82
N ALA A 73 44.12 -20.90 3.09
CA ALA A 73 45.18 -19.93 3.44
C ALA A 73 44.77 -18.55 2.86
N GLN A 74 44.55 -17.53 3.69
CA GLN A 74 45.55 -16.62 4.28
C GLN A 74 46.31 -15.73 3.28
N THR A 75 45.88 -14.47 3.25
CA THR A 75 46.69 -13.24 3.12
C THR A 75 48.09 -13.31 2.51
N THR A 76 48.32 -12.58 1.42
CA THR A 76 49.64 -12.02 1.12
C THR A 76 49.51 -10.61 0.52
N ARG A 77 50.17 -9.62 1.14
CA ARG A 77 50.43 -8.33 0.47
C ARG A 77 51.67 -8.48 -0.39
N MET A 78 51.59 -8.12 -1.67
CA MET A 78 52.77 -7.80 -2.48
C MET A 78 52.61 -6.41 -3.09
N ALA A 79 53.66 -5.61 -2.99
CA ALA A 79 53.77 -4.30 -3.63
C ALA A 79 55.00 -4.31 -4.54
N ALA A 80 54.84 -3.95 -5.81
CA ALA A 80 55.95 -3.72 -6.71
C ALA A 80 55.59 -2.80 -7.90
N ARG A 81 56.38 -1.74 -8.05
CA ARG A 81 56.85 -1.15 -9.34
C ARG A 81 55.79 -0.77 -10.39
N GLY A 82 55.58 0.54 -10.54
CA GLY A 82 55.07 1.11 -11.79
C GLY A 82 56.20 1.31 -12.83
N TYR A 83 55.80 1.62 -14.07
CA TYR A 83 56.68 2.12 -15.13
C TYR A 83 56.07 3.39 -15.74
N HIS A 84 56.89 4.41 -15.98
CA HIS A 84 56.51 5.59 -16.76
C HIS A 84 56.72 5.31 -18.25
N LEU A 85 55.73 5.67 -19.07
CA LEU A 85 55.94 6.07 -20.46
C LEU A 85 55.16 7.37 -20.70
N SER A 86 55.78 8.31 -21.40
CA SER A 86 55.19 9.59 -21.81
C SER A 86 54.73 9.52 -23.27
N PRO A 87 53.83 10.44 -23.64
CA PRO A 87 53.84 11.01 -24.98
C PRO A 87 54.19 12.49 -24.94
N ALA A 88 55.20 12.89 -25.73
CA ALA A 88 55.15 14.15 -26.46
C ALA A 88 54.29 13.91 -27.74
N GLU A 89 53.93 14.86 -28.60
CA GLU A 89 54.28 16.28 -28.75
C GLU A 89 53.22 16.93 -29.68
N TYR A 90 52.93 18.25 -29.55
CA TYR A 90 52.81 19.25 -30.65
C TYR A 90 52.02 20.53 -30.27
N HIS A 91 52.30 21.59 -31.04
CA HIS A 91 51.84 22.97 -30.91
C HIS A 91 50.35 23.20 -31.33
N HIS A 92 49.65 24.30 -30.99
CA HIS A 92 50.00 25.68 -31.36
C HIS A 92 49.14 26.79 -30.69
N ARG A 93 49.75 27.99 -30.49
CA ARG A 93 49.19 29.36 -30.41
C ARG A 93 48.04 29.66 -29.39
N GLY A 94 48.15 30.65 -28.49
CA GLY A 94 49.31 31.45 -28.06
C GLY A 94 48.99 32.84 -27.47
N ARG A 95 50.02 33.43 -26.82
CA ARG A 95 50.30 34.87 -26.60
C ARG A 95 49.37 35.77 -25.74
N LEU A 96 50.02 36.34 -24.71
CA LEU A 96 49.86 37.71 -24.15
C LEU A 96 48.62 37.94 -23.24
N LEU A 97 48.67 38.74 -22.15
CA LEU A 97 49.75 39.58 -21.58
C LEU A 97 49.62 39.71 -20.04
N ALA A 98 50.67 40.20 -19.37
CA ALA A 98 50.64 40.73 -18.00
C ALA A 98 49.70 41.97 -17.90
N SER A 99 49.20 42.44 -16.76
CA SER A 99 49.77 42.66 -15.42
C SER A 99 48.60 42.95 -14.43
N GLY A 100 48.71 43.11 -13.11
CA GLY A 100 49.86 43.22 -12.21
C GLY A 100 49.80 44.53 -11.39
N ALA A 101 49.23 44.47 -10.18
CA ALA A 101 49.31 45.54 -9.17
C ALA A 101 48.97 44.97 -7.78
N ALA A 102 49.68 45.42 -6.75
CA ALA A 102 49.39 45.12 -5.34
C ALA A 102 49.29 46.43 -4.57
N VAL A 103 48.39 46.51 -3.58
CA VAL A 103 48.33 47.62 -2.61
C VAL A 103 48.14 47.03 -1.21
N ASN A 104 49.07 47.34 -0.31
CA ASN A 104 48.95 47.03 1.10
C ASN A 104 48.23 48.17 1.83
N VAL A 105 47.33 47.83 2.76
CA VAL A 105 46.98 48.67 3.92
C VAL A 105 46.96 47.73 5.14
N ALA A 106 47.44 48.21 6.29
CA ALA A 106 47.63 47.42 7.50
C ALA A 106 47.12 48.16 8.75
N PHE A 107 47.29 47.52 9.92
CA PHE A 107 46.82 47.92 11.26
C PHE A 107 45.32 47.68 11.52
N SER A 108 44.88 47.32 12.74
CA SER A 108 45.60 47.20 14.03
C SER A 108 45.20 45.96 14.88
N HIS A 109 46.04 45.67 15.88
CA HIS A 109 46.02 44.49 16.75
C HIS A 109 44.86 44.47 17.79
N SER A 110 44.47 43.28 18.27
CA SER A 110 44.70 42.89 19.69
C SER A 110 44.40 41.41 20.02
N THR A 111 45.42 40.72 20.53
CA THR A 111 45.44 39.80 21.69
C THR A 111 44.20 38.90 21.93
N THR A 112 44.16 37.60 21.59
CA THR A 112 45.04 36.46 21.97
C THR A 112 44.94 36.01 23.43
N ALA A 113 44.29 34.87 23.67
CA ALA A 113 44.53 33.99 24.81
C ALA A 113 44.36 32.52 24.38
N THR A 114 45.38 31.70 24.61
CA THR A 114 45.42 30.27 24.31
C THR A 114 45.87 29.55 25.57
N VAL A 115 45.49 28.28 25.79
CA VAL A 115 46.41 27.19 26.20
C VAL A 115 45.65 25.86 26.37
N THR A 116 46.36 24.82 25.96
CA THR A 116 46.05 23.40 25.75
C THR A 116 45.37 22.59 26.85
N CYS A 117 44.69 21.53 26.39
CA CYS A 117 44.41 20.27 27.10
C CYS A 117 45.64 19.69 27.84
N SER A 118 45.40 18.90 28.90
CA SER A 118 46.35 17.90 29.39
C SER A 118 45.61 16.59 29.73
N SER A 119 46.30 15.46 29.58
CA SER A 119 45.76 14.12 29.81
C SER A 119 46.35 13.49 31.05
N SER A 120 45.60 12.58 31.68
CA SER A 120 46.19 11.53 32.53
C SER A 120 45.33 10.27 32.46
N SER A 121 45.97 9.12 32.65
CA SER A 121 45.32 7.81 32.67
C SER A 121 45.78 7.05 33.90
N SER A 122 44.89 6.25 34.47
CA SER A 122 45.19 5.25 35.50
C SER A 122 44.07 4.22 35.51
N ALA A 123 44.45 2.95 35.53
CA ALA A 123 43.52 1.82 35.73
C ALA A 123 43.88 1.11 37.04
N VAL A 124 43.06 0.14 37.46
CA VAL A 124 43.44 -1.23 37.89
C VAL A 124 42.47 -1.81 38.94
N LYS A 125 42.15 -3.10 38.74
CA LYS A 125 41.55 -4.11 39.65
C LYS A 125 40.06 -4.04 40.00
N SER A 126 39.41 -5.12 39.58
CA SER A 126 38.23 -5.76 40.14
C SER A 126 38.48 -6.40 41.52
N VAL A 127 37.38 -6.70 42.24
CA VAL A 127 37.12 -7.98 42.95
C VAL A 127 35.58 -8.14 43.02
N SER A 128 35.09 -9.38 43.13
CA SER A 128 33.68 -9.76 43.19
C SER A 128 33.13 -9.85 44.62
N MET A 129 31.80 -9.75 44.78
CA MET A 129 30.91 -10.81 45.35
C MET A 129 29.52 -10.25 45.76
N SER A 130 28.46 -11.02 45.50
CA SER A 130 27.15 -10.91 46.16
C SER A 130 27.19 -11.68 47.51
N PRO A 131 26.31 -11.43 48.52
CA PRO A 131 24.89 -11.84 48.41
C PRO A 131 23.82 -11.15 49.32
N ARG A 132 22.53 -11.38 48.97
CA ARG A 132 21.32 -11.57 49.83
C ARG A 132 20.68 -10.42 50.67
N TYR A 133 19.35 -10.33 50.49
CA TYR A 133 18.26 -9.89 51.41
C TYR A 133 18.36 -10.46 52.86
N PRO A 134 17.74 -9.88 53.93
CA PRO A 134 16.32 -9.46 54.10
C PRO A 134 16.12 -7.99 54.61
N CYS A 135 14.97 -7.31 54.59
CA CYS A 135 13.52 -7.58 54.77
C CYS A 135 12.98 -7.47 56.23
N SER A 136 12.46 -6.29 56.59
CA SER A 136 11.47 -6.00 57.68
C SER A 136 11.01 -4.54 57.58
N ARG A 137 9.73 -4.18 57.35
CA ARG A 137 8.53 -4.15 58.24
C ARG A 137 8.50 -3.00 59.27
N GLY A 138 7.37 -2.27 59.30
CA GLY A 138 7.05 -1.13 60.18
C GLY A 138 6.62 0.09 59.34
N LEU A 139 5.37 0.53 59.22
CA LEU A 139 4.09 0.22 59.91
C LEU A 139 3.87 0.92 61.28
N ALA A 140 3.52 2.22 61.23
CA ALA A 140 2.82 3.06 62.24
C ALA A 140 2.64 4.47 61.59
N THR A 141 1.44 5.04 61.38
CA THR A 141 0.62 5.88 62.30
C THR A 141 1.37 7.10 62.87
N THR A 142 0.79 8.32 63.03
CA THR A 142 -0.63 8.69 63.23
C THR A 142 -0.90 10.21 62.98
N THR A 143 -2.15 10.58 62.63
CA THR A 143 -2.90 11.85 62.93
C THR A 143 -2.22 13.23 63.08
N ALA A 144 -2.74 14.25 62.36
CA ALA A 144 -3.33 15.52 62.89
C ALA A 144 -3.58 16.55 61.76
N THR A 145 -4.78 16.70 61.18
CA THR A 145 -5.90 17.57 61.61
C THR A 145 -5.64 19.09 61.66
N ALA A 146 -6.19 19.83 60.68
CA ALA A 146 -6.60 21.24 60.82
C ALA A 146 -7.78 21.55 59.87
N SER A 147 -8.94 21.92 60.42
CA SER A 147 -10.14 22.44 59.71
C SER A 147 -10.00 23.94 59.42
N ALA A 148 -10.60 24.55 58.39
CA ALA A 148 -12.04 24.94 58.29
C ALA A 148 -12.18 25.95 57.09
N SER A 149 -13.34 26.32 56.52
CA SER A 149 -14.70 25.76 56.46
C SER A 149 -15.54 26.45 55.36
N VAL A 150 -16.34 25.65 54.64
CA VAL A 150 -17.72 25.88 54.13
C VAL A 150 -18.22 27.31 53.77
N VAL A 151 -18.80 27.50 52.56
CA VAL A 151 -20.19 27.98 52.28
C VAL A 151 -20.41 28.28 50.77
N ALA A 152 -21.58 27.90 50.25
CA ALA A 152 -22.21 28.41 49.03
C ALA A 152 -23.71 28.67 49.32
N PRO A 153 -24.43 29.55 48.60
CA PRO A 153 -25.47 29.03 47.67
C PRO A 153 -25.80 29.93 46.44
N ARG A 154 -26.94 29.64 45.78
CA ARG A 154 -27.39 30.06 44.43
C ARG A 154 -28.23 31.37 44.36
N ALA A 155 -28.36 31.87 43.12
CA ALA A 155 -29.60 32.26 42.39
C ALA A 155 -30.04 33.73 42.18
N GLY A 156 -30.42 34.05 40.91
CA GLY A 156 -31.41 35.08 40.52
C GLY A 156 -30.87 36.38 39.84
N VAL A 157 -31.63 37.19 39.04
CA VAL A 157 -32.51 36.97 37.85
C VAL A 157 -33.13 38.33 37.37
N LYS A 158 -33.51 38.49 36.06
CA LYS A 158 -34.23 39.64 35.38
C LYS A 158 -33.36 40.90 35.02
N THR A 159 -33.64 41.75 34.00
CA THR A 159 -34.65 41.81 32.88
C THR A 159 -34.32 42.79 31.72
N ALA A 160 -34.82 42.46 30.50
CA ALA A 160 -35.32 43.35 29.41
C ALA A 160 -34.31 44.31 28.69
N SER A 161 -34.58 44.86 27.48
CA SER A 161 -35.79 44.90 26.62
C SER A 161 -35.47 44.84 25.09
N SER A 162 -36.50 44.68 24.24
CA SER A 162 -36.41 44.64 22.75
C SER A 162 -37.67 45.23 22.11
N PRO A 163 -37.57 45.72 20.85
CA PRO A 163 -38.33 45.20 19.69
C PRO A 163 -37.34 44.80 18.54
N LEU A 164 -37.67 44.39 17.30
CA LEU A 164 -38.70 43.58 16.59
C LEU A 164 -38.10 43.33 15.16
N GLN A 165 -38.60 42.54 14.18
CA GLN A 165 -39.82 41.77 13.88
C GLN A 165 -39.47 40.62 12.89
N GLY A 166 -40.41 39.75 12.49
CA GLY A 166 -40.26 38.80 11.35
C GLY A 166 -39.57 37.45 11.69
N ILE A 167 -40.19 36.30 12.02
CA ILE A 167 -41.43 35.59 11.57
C ILE A 167 -41.22 34.84 10.23
N PHE A 168 -41.50 33.54 10.05
CA PHE A 168 -42.31 32.53 10.79
C PHE A 168 -41.54 31.20 11.11
N ARG A 169 -42.20 30.26 11.82
CA ARG A 169 -41.70 28.91 12.24
C ARG A 169 -42.53 27.77 11.61
N PRO A 170 -42.01 26.52 11.55
CA PRO A 170 -42.78 25.29 11.35
C PRO A 170 -43.17 24.58 12.66
N HIS A 171 -44.27 23.81 12.68
CA HIS A 171 -44.46 22.45 13.28
C HIS A 171 -45.96 22.07 13.47
N ALA A 172 -46.19 20.76 13.72
CA ALA A 172 -47.36 20.09 14.33
C ALA A 172 -48.42 19.39 13.42
N VAL A 173 -48.20 18.08 13.24
CA VAL A 173 -49.14 16.95 13.46
C VAL A 173 -50.65 17.23 13.64
N ALA A 174 -51.49 16.57 12.83
CA ALA A 174 -52.78 15.99 13.28
C ALA A 174 -53.33 14.92 12.30
N THR A 175 -54.10 13.97 12.84
CA THR A 175 -54.83 12.88 12.16
C THR A 175 -56.23 13.28 11.70
N GLN A 176 -56.80 12.64 10.66
CA GLN A 176 -58.07 11.88 10.67
C GLN A 176 -58.61 11.61 9.24
N ALA A 177 -59.64 10.75 9.12
CA ALA A 177 -60.30 10.39 7.87
C ALA A 177 -61.84 10.41 8.01
N ALA A 178 -62.56 10.93 7.00
CA ALA A 178 -63.96 10.60 6.70
C ALA A 178 -64.45 11.17 5.34
N VAL A 179 -64.95 10.28 4.48
CA VAL A 179 -66.20 10.34 3.67
C VAL A 179 -66.77 11.72 3.24
N ALA A 180 -66.93 11.96 1.92
CA ALA A 180 -68.24 12.27 1.26
C ALA A 180 -68.17 12.71 -0.24
N THR A 181 -68.99 12.05 -1.08
CA THR A 181 -69.76 12.55 -2.25
C THR A 181 -69.19 13.50 -3.33
N GLY A 182 -69.22 13.04 -4.60
CA GLY A 182 -70.06 13.68 -5.64
C GLY A 182 -69.42 14.27 -6.91
N ALA A 183 -69.74 13.66 -8.08
CA ALA A 183 -70.01 14.24 -9.44
C ALA A 183 -69.16 15.40 -10.03
N SER A 184 -68.81 15.44 -11.34
CA SER A 184 -69.11 14.57 -12.49
C SER A 184 -68.18 14.86 -13.71
N ASN A 185 -68.19 13.95 -14.70
CA ASN A 185 -67.89 14.09 -16.14
C ASN A 185 -66.74 15.06 -16.58
N ALA A 186 -65.64 14.60 -17.18
CA ALA A 186 -65.65 14.05 -18.55
C ALA A 186 -64.36 13.27 -18.92
N ASP A 187 -64.53 12.17 -19.67
CA ASP A 187 -63.50 11.41 -20.40
C ASP A 187 -63.46 11.91 -21.87
N PRO A 188 -62.39 11.75 -22.67
CA PRO A 188 -62.03 10.40 -23.17
C PRO A 188 -60.52 10.09 -23.38
N LEU A 189 -60.14 8.85 -23.00
CA LEU A 189 -59.29 7.91 -23.75
C LEU A 189 -57.81 8.26 -24.05
N VAL A 190 -56.89 7.70 -23.24
CA VAL A 190 -56.00 6.59 -23.67
C VAL A 190 -55.77 5.66 -22.46
N ALA A 191 -55.89 4.34 -22.64
CA ALA A 191 -55.88 3.38 -21.54
C ALA A 191 -54.46 2.99 -21.05
N PRO A 192 -54.24 2.84 -19.73
CA PRO A 192 -53.04 2.20 -19.19
C PRO A 192 -53.14 0.67 -19.31
N VAL A 193 -52.01 0.01 -19.63
CA VAL A 193 -51.94 -1.46 -19.68
C VAL A 193 -51.92 -2.03 -18.27
N ALA A 194 -52.93 -2.83 -17.93
CA ALA A 194 -53.06 -3.46 -16.61
C ALA A 194 -52.03 -4.60 -16.39
N GLY A 195 -50.86 -4.26 -15.84
CA GLY A 195 -49.90 -5.22 -15.30
C GLY A 195 -50.40 -5.86 -14.00
N GLY A 196 -51.36 -6.78 -14.10
CA GLY A 196 -52.02 -7.37 -12.93
C GLY A 196 -51.12 -8.28 -12.11
N SER A 197 -50.77 -7.86 -10.89
CA SER A 197 -50.26 -8.76 -9.86
C SER A 197 -51.39 -9.67 -9.37
N ARG A 198 -51.50 -10.87 -9.94
CA ARG A 198 -52.29 -11.93 -9.30
C ARG A 198 -51.68 -12.23 -7.94
N ALA A 199 -52.43 -11.96 -6.87
CA ALA A 199 -52.20 -12.68 -5.62
C ALA A 199 -52.33 -14.17 -5.91
N LEU A 200 -51.33 -14.95 -5.53
CA LEU A 200 -51.40 -16.40 -5.65
C LEU A 200 -52.26 -16.92 -4.50
N GLU A 201 -53.44 -17.45 -4.81
CA GLU A 201 -54.25 -18.25 -3.90
C GLU A 201 -53.60 -19.62 -3.69
N GLY A 202 -52.40 -19.61 -3.08
CA GLY A 202 -51.80 -20.80 -2.51
C GLY A 202 -52.53 -21.16 -1.20
N ASN A 203 -52.59 -22.45 -0.88
CA ASN A 203 -52.90 -22.84 0.49
C ASN A 203 -51.86 -22.21 1.44
N PRO A 204 -52.26 -21.76 2.64
CA PRO A 204 -51.27 -21.34 3.62
C PRO A 204 -50.31 -22.52 3.90
N PRO A 205 -48.98 -22.28 3.96
CA PRO A 205 -48.01 -23.32 4.27
C PRO A 205 -48.34 -23.97 5.63
N ALA A 206 -47.95 -25.23 5.80
CA ALA A 206 -48.23 -25.98 7.02
C ALA A 206 -47.62 -25.27 8.24
N ALA A 207 -48.20 -25.43 9.44
CA ALA A 207 -47.73 -24.72 10.63
C ALA A 207 -46.22 -24.90 10.89
N ALA A 208 -45.68 -26.10 10.68
CA ALA A 208 -44.24 -26.36 10.79
C ALA A 208 -43.38 -25.70 9.69
N GLU A 209 -43.94 -25.46 8.50
CA GLU A 209 -43.30 -24.68 7.44
C GLU A 209 -43.34 -23.17 7.76
N VAL A 210 -44.44 -22.69 8.35
CA VAL A 210 -44.53 -21.32 8.89
C VAL A 210 -43.52 -21.13 10.03
N ASP A 211 -43.42 -22.05 10.98
CA ASP A 211 -42.46 -21.96 12.09
C ASP A 211 -41.00 -21.99 11.58
N ALA A 212 -40.69 -22.87 10.62
CA ALA A 212 -39.36 -22.94 9.99
C ALA A 212 -39.04 -21.67 9.18
N LEU A 213 -40.04 -21.12 8.47
CA LEU A 213 -39.92 -19.84 7.77
C LEU A 213 -39.71 -18.70 8.77
N MET A 214 -40.48 -18.62 9.85
CA MET A 214 -40.34 -17.60 10.90
C MET A 214 -38.97 -17.66 11.59
N ALA A 215 -38.39 -18.85 11.76
CA ALA A 215 -37.00 -19.00 12.22
C ALA A 215 -35.99 -18.45 11.19
N GLN A 216 -36.17 -18.72 9.89
CA GLN A 216 -35.34 -18.14 8.83
C GLN A 216 -35.53 -16.61 8.67
N LEU A 217 -36.72 -16.10 8.98
CA LEU A 217 -37.01 -14.66 9.04
C LEU A 217 -36.30 -14.01 10.23
N GLN A 218 -36.16 -14.67 11.38
CA GLN A 218 -35.38 -14.13 12.50
C GLN A 218 -33.89 -13.91 12.14
N GLU A 219 -33.32 -14.72 11.25
CA GLU A 219 -31.95 -14.51 10.72
C GLU A 219 -31.83 -13.38 9.68
N LEU A 220 -32.94 -12.96 9.05
CA LEU A 220 -32.93 -11.86 8.07
C LEU A 220 -32.64 -10.50 8.74
N PRO A 221 -32.12 -9.53 7.96
CA PRO A 221 -32.11 -8.11 8.32
C PRO A 221 -33.50 -7.50 8.57
N GLY A 222 -34.06 -7.76 9.76
CA GLY A 222 -35.33 -7.18 10.24
C GLY A 222 -36.52 -8.15 10.36
N GLY A 223 -36.35 -9.44 10.10
CA GLY A 223 -37.44 -10.43 10.28
C GLY A 223 -37.60 -10.95 11.73
N GLY A 224 -36.84 -10.39 12.66
CA GLY A 224 -37.11 -10.38 14.10
C GLY A 224 -36.92 -8.97 14.63
N ALA A 225 -37.69 -8.59 15.67
CA ALA A 225 -37.68 -7.23 16.24
C ALA A 225 -36.27 -6.77 16.69
N ASP A 226 -35.43 -7.72 17.13
CA ASP A 226 -34.11 -7.46 17.71
C ASP A 226 -32.93 -7.91 16.82
N SER A 227 -33.09 -7.94 15.50
CA SER A 227 -32.03 -8.36 14.57
C SER A 227 -30.98 -7.25 14.35
N TYR A 228 -30.15 -7.02 15.37
CA TYR A 228 -29.12 -5.98 15.44
C TYR A 228 -27.71 -6.48 15.08
N MET A 229 -26.90 -5.62 14.46
CA MET A 229 -25.44 -5.78 14.35
C MET A 229 -24.76 -4.56 14.98
N TYR A 230 -23.86 -4.78 15.93
CA TYR A 230 -23.28 -3.74 16.80
C TYR A 230 -24.33 -2.89 17.58
N GLY A 231 -25.56 -3.41 17.73
CA GLY A 231 -26.69 -2.66 18.26
C GLY A 231 -27.19 -1.55 17.34
N ILE A 232 -27.07 -1.75 16.02
CA ILE A 232 -27.70 -0.99 14.92
C ILE A 232 -28.55 -1.99 14.11
N PRO A 233 -29.81 -1.70 13.74
CA PRO A 233 -30.67 -2.64 13.01
C PRO A 233 -30.02 -3.12 11.71
N ARG A 234 -29.96 -4.43 11.47
CA ARG A 234 -29.32 -5.02 10.26
C ARG A 234 -29.89 -4.45 8.95
N SER A 235 -31.16 -4.04 8.94
CA SER A 235 -31.83 -3.37 7.82
C SER A 235 -31.21 -2.02 7.44
N GLU A 236 -30.63 -1.27 8.39
CA GLU A 236 -29.94 -0.01 8.10
C GLU A 236 -28.55 -0.23 7.49
N TRP A 237 -27.87 -1.33 7.82
CA TRP A 237 -26.59 -1.69 7.20
C TRP A 237 -26.74 -1.98 5.70
N LEU A 238 -27.92 -2.42 5.24
CA LEU A 238 -28.21 -2.61 3.82
C LEU A 238 -28.30 -1.29 3.02
N GLN A 239 -28.34 -0.14 3.69
CA GLN A 239 -28.31 1.19 3.06
C GLN A 239 -26.89 1.63 2.71
N LEU A 240 -25.86 0.95 3.25
CA LEU A 240 -24.46 1.25 3.02
C LEU A 240 -23.99 0.83 1.62
N GLN A 241 -23.08 1.58 1.04
CA GLN A 241 -22.34 1.18 -0.15
C GLN A 241 -21.30 0.13 0.23
N GLY A 242 -21.58 -1.14 -0.11
CA GLY A 242 -20.72 -2.27 0.24
C GLY A 242 -20.66 -2.50 1.76
N PRO A 243 -21.69 -3.08 2.39
CA PRO A 243 -21.64 -3.41 3.82
C PRO A 243 -20.67 -4.57 4.13
N SER A 244 -20.31 -5.37 3.12
CA SER A 244 -19.41 -6.53 3.22
C SER A 244 -18.00 -6.25 3.77
N ARG A 245 -17.50 -5.00 3.70
CA ARG A 245 -16.22 -4.58 4.31
C ARG A 245 -16.22 -4.51 5.84
N TYR A 246 -17.39 -4.56 6.48
CA TYR A 246 -17.51 -4.39 7.93
C TYR A 246 -17.87 -5.67 8.70
N LEU A 247 -17.86 -6.83 8.03
CA LEU A 247 -18.31 -8.11 8.62
C LEU A 247 -17.26 -8.75 9.53
N GLY A 248 -15.97 -8.61 9.21
CA GLY A 248 -14.85 -9.16 9.98
C GLY A 248 -14.80 -10.69 10.06
N ASN A 249 -15.49 -11.40 9.18
CA ASN A 249 -15.61 -12.87 9.16
C ASN A 249 -15.16 -13.49 7.82
N GLU A 250 -14.28 -12.81 7.10
CA GLU A 250 -13.62 -13.32 5.90
C GLU A 250 -12.68 -14.49 6.20
N VAL A 251 -12.39 -15.33 5.20
CA VAL A 251 -11.49 -16.48 5.39
C VAL A 251 -10.10 -15.99 5.78
N GLY A 252 -9.58 -16.48 6.91
CA GLY A 252 -8.34 -16.02 7.53
C GLY A 252 -8.52 -15.05 8.69
N ALA A 253 -9.75 -14.58 8.97
CA ALA A 253 -10.03 -13.82 10.19
C ALA A 253 -9.93 -14.72 11.44
N VAL A 254 -9.30 -14.21 12.50
CA VAL A 254 -9.04 -14.95 13.75
C VAL A 254 -9.94 -14.40 14.86
N HIS A 255 -10.91 -15.19 15.30
CA HIS A 255 -11.80 -14.83 16.41
C HIS A 255 -11.35 -15.56 17.69
N LYS A 256 -10.68 -14.85 18.60
CA LYS A 256 -10.32 -15.37 19.94
C LYS A 256 -11.39 -15.01 20.98
N PRO A 257 -11.65 -15.86 21.99
CA PRO A 257 -12.51 -15.47 23.12
C PRO A 257 -11.96 -14.24 23.84
N TRP A 258 -12.77 -13.19 23.96
CA TRP A 258 -12.32 -11.86 24.44
C TRP A 258 -11.53 -11.87 25.76
N HIS A 259 -11.96 -12.70 26.71
CA HIS A 259 -11.34 -12.82 28.04
C HIS A 259 -10.21 -13.86 28.13
N SER A 260 -9.82 -14.50 27.01
CA SER A 260 -8.68 -15.43 26.97
C SER A 260 -7.33 -14.76 26.69
N ALA A 261 -7.35 -13.50 26.23
CA ALA A 261 -6.15 -12.73 25.94
C ALA A 261 -5.83 -11.75 27.09
N ALA A 262 -4.56 -11.74 27.52
CA ALA A 262 -4.07 -10.82 28.53
C ALA A 262 -3.89 -9.40 27.98
N VAL A 263 -3.55 -9.25 26.69
CA VAL A 263 -3.48 -7.96 25.99
C VAL A 263 -4.29 -8.02 24.69
N ARG A 264 -4.95 -6.91 24.35
CA ARG A 264 -5.94 -6.80 23.27
C ARG A 264 -5.58 -5.60 22.40
N PHE A 265 -5.15 -5.87 21.19
CA PHE A 265 -4.83 -4.89 20.17
C PHE A 265 -6.02 -4.71 19.22
N CYS A 266 -6.21 -3.49 18.72
CA CYS A 266 -6.84 -3.30 17.42
C CYS A 266 -5.85 -2.57 16.51
N LEU A 267 -5.46 -3.20 15.40
CA LEU A 267 -4.66 -2.54 14.38
C LEU A 267 -5.59 -1.71 13.49
N THR A 268 -5.35 -0.41 13.46
CA THR A 268 -6.12 0.57 12.71
C THR A 268 -5.37 0.97 11.45
N TYR A 269 -6.06 0.95 10.30
CA TYR A 269 -5.51 1.48 9.05
C TYR A 269 -6.26 2.77 8.68
N PRO A 270 -5.58 3.93 8.51
CA PRO A 270 -6.21 5.24 8.30
C PRO A 270 -6.71 5.48 6.86
N GLU A 271 -7.18 4.42 6.19
CA GLU A 271 -7.84 4.44 4.88
C GLU A 271 -9.01 3.44 4.89
N ILE A 272 -9.87 3.51 3.87
CA ILE A 272 -10.97 2.56 3.68
C ILE A 272 -10.48 1.10 3.57
N TYR A 273 -11.36 0.16 3.91
CA TYR A 273 -11.10 -1.28 3.93
C TYR A 273 -10.42 -1.79 2.65
N GLU A 274 -10.88 -1.37 1.47
CA GLU A 274 -10.37 -1.83 0.17
C GLU A 274 -8.89 -1.50 -0.08
N ILE A 275 -8.36 -0.48 0.62
CA ILE A 275 -6.94 -0.12 0.65
C ILE A 275 -6.26 -0.86 1.81
N GLY A 276 -6.77 -0.72 3.04
CA GLY A 276 -6.14 -1.26 4.24
C GLY A 276 -5.99 -2.79 4.25
N ALA A 277 -7.02 -3.52 3.78
CA ALA A 277 -7.01 -4.97 3.63
C ALA A 277 -6.15 -5.47 2.45
N SER A 278 -5.52 -4.56 1.68
CA SER A 278 -4.48 -4.88 0.68
C SER A 278 -3.06 -4.52 1.13
N ASN A 279 -2.89 -3.91 2.31
CA ASN A 279 -1.57 -3.57 2.83
C ASN A 279 -0.92 -4.79 3.48
N LEU A 280 0.16 -5.32 2.87
CA LEU A 280 0.84 -6.52 3.36
C LEU A 280 1.37 -6.38 4.79
N GLY A 281 1.92 -5.21 5.16
CA GLY A 281 2.43 -4.98 6.52
C GLY A 281 1.33 -5.05 7.58
N HIS A 282 0.16 -4.46 7.29
CA HIS A 282 -1.01 -4.56 8.17
C HIS A 282 -1.48 -6.02 8.34
N ILE A 283 -1.44 -6.82 7.27
CA ILE A 283 -1.76 -8.26 7.31
C ILE A 283 -0.73 -9.03 8.15
N ILE A 284 0.58 -8.83 7.93
CA ILE A 284 1.65 -9.51 8.69
C ILE A 284 1.48 -9.24 10.20
N LEU A 285 1.33 -7.97 10.59
CA LEU A 285 1.25 -7.59 12.01
C LEU A 285 0.00 -8.16 12.69
N TYR A 286 -1.14 -8.22 11.97
CA TYR A 286 -2.34 -8.92 12.43
C TYR A 286 -2.10 -10.43 12.62
N THR A 287 -1.45 -11.10 11.66
CA THR A 287 -1.10 -12.52 11.74
C THR A 287 -0.20 -12.79 12.93
N VAL A 288 0.88 -12.02 13.10
CA VAL A 288 1.89 -12.23 14.15
C VAL A 288 1.33 -12.02 15.55
N LEU A 289 0.56 -10.94 15.77
CA LEU A 289 -0.12 -10.73 17.06
C LEU A 289 -1.14 -11.85 17.36
N ASN A 290 -1.83 -12.37 16.35
CA ASN A 290 -2.75 -13.49 16.56
C ASN A 290 -2.07 -14.87 16.68
N GLN A 291 -0.81 -15.02 16.27
CA GLN A 291 -0.02 -16.23 16.54
C GLN A 291 0.40 -16.35 18.02
N ALA A 292 0.57 -15.23 18.74
CA ALA A 292 0.81 -15.25 20.18
C ALA A 292 -0.45 -15.71 20.95
N ALA A 293 -0.33 -16.72 21.81
CA ALA A 293 -1.49 -17.38 22.43
C ALA A 293 -2.29 -16.47 23.37
N ASP A 294 -1.63 -15.53 24.04
CA ASP A 294 -2.13 -14.64 25.08
C ASP A 294 -2.41 -13.20 24.60
N LEU A 295 -2.22 -12.93 23.31
CA LEU A 295 -2.59 -11.67 22.65
C LEU A 295 -3.82 -11.90 21.76
N LEU A 296 -4.71 -10.90 21.70
CA LEU A 296 -5.80 -10.82 20.71
C LEU A 296 -5.54 -9.60 19.84
N CYS A 297 -5.71 -9.74 18.53
CA CYS A 297 -5.69 -8.61 17.60
C CYS A 297 -6.90 -8.61 16.67
N ASP A 298 -7.69 -7.56 16.75
CA ASP A 298 -8.72 -7.22 15.75
C ASP A 298 -8.19 -6.16 14.77
N ARG A 299 -8.97 -5.81 13.74
CA ARG A 299 -8.70 -4.71 12.80
C ARG A 299 -9.80 -3.65 12.81
N SER A 300 -9.43 -2.43 12.43
CA SER A 300 -10.38 -1.37 12.10
C SER A 300 -9.83 -0.48 10.98
N TYR A 301 -10.73 0.20 10.27
CA TYR A 301 -10.45 0.94 9.04
C TYR A 301 -11.11 2.31 9.10
N PHE A 302 -10.66 3.24 8.26
CA PHE A 302 -11.35 4.53 8.15
C PHE A 302 -12.79 4.30 7.65
N PRO A 303 -13.84 4.76 8.37
CA PRO A 303 -15.22 4.52 7.98
C PRO A 303 -15.56 5.32 6.72
N ALA A 304 -16.21 4.68 5.74
CA ALA A 304 -16.80 5.41 4.62
C ALA A 304 -17.89 6.39 5.13
N ALA A 305 -18.17 7.45 4.36
CA ALA A 305 -19.01 8.57 4.83
C ALA A 305 -20.43 8.15 5.27
N ASP A 306 -20.98 7.10 4.65
CA ASP A 306 -22.26 6.49 5.00
C ASP A 306 -22.20 5.72 6.34
N MET A 307 -21.14 4.94 6.59
CA MET A 307 -20.87 4.31 7.88
C MET A 307 -20.63 5.34 8.98
N ALA A 308 -19.87 6.40 8.70
CA ALA A 308 -19.66 7.51 9.65
C ALA A 308 -20.99 8.19 10.01
N ALA A 309 -21.90 8.39 9.04
CA ALA A 309 -23.24 8.91 9.28
C ALA A 309 -24.11 7.94 10.09
N LEU A 310 -24.06 6.64 9.78
CA LEU A 310 -24.81 5.58 10.47
C LEU A 310 -24.40 5.44 11.95
N LEU A 311 -23.08 5.41 12.23
CA LEU A 311 -22.53 5.42 13.58
C LEU A 311 -22.99 6.67 14.35
N THR A 312 -22.96 7.84 13.70
CA THR A 312 -23.41 9.11 14.29
C THR A 312 -24.92 9.07 14.61
N ARG A 313 -25.76 8.57 13.70
CA ARG A 313 -27.21 8.42 13.88
C ARG A 313 -27.54 7.58 15.12
N HIS A 314 -26.81 6.49 15.35
CA HIS A 314 -27.01 5.58 16.48
C HIS A 314 -26.16 5.91 17.73
N LYS A 315 -25.40 7.00 17.71
CA LYS A 315 -24.45 7.39 18.78
C LYS A 315 -23.47 6.27 19.16
N LYS A 316 -23.04 5.50 18.17
CA LYS A 316 -22.10 4.38 18.32
C LYS A 316 -20.68 4.86 18.03
N PRO A 317 -19.68 4.55 18.86
CA PRO A 317 -18.29 4.82 18.53
C PRO A 317 -17.79 3.87 17.43
N LEU A 318 -16.69 4.23 16.77
CA LEU A 318 -15.98 3.36 15.84
C LEU A 318 -15.58 2.03 16.52
N PHE A 319 -15.57 0.96 15.74
CA PHE A 319 -15.48 -0.41 16.22
C PHE A 319 -14.46 -1.25 15.46
N ALA A 320 -14.03 -2.34 16.08
CA ALA A 320 -13.18 -3.36 15.49
C ALA A 320 -14.04 -4.43 14.79
N VAL A 321 -13.67 -4.85 13.58
CA VAL A 321 -14.60 -5.59 12.69
C VAL A 321 -14.86 -7.03 13.15
N GLU A 322 -13.88 -7.71 13.74
CA GLU A 322 -14.00 -9.11 14.19
C GLU A 322 -14.87 -9.25 15.44
N SER A 323 -14.54 -8.58 16.55
CA SER A 323 -15.31 -8.67 17.80
C SER A 323 -16.52 -7.76 17.87
N ARG A 324 -16.64 -6.80 16.93
CA ARG A 324 -17.71 -5.78 16.86
C ARG A 324 -17.80 -4.96 18.15
N ARG A 325 -16.64 -4.62 18.73
CA ARG A 325 -16.48 -3.85 19.98
C ARG A 325 -15.94 -2.43 19.74
N PRO A 326 -16.29 -1.44 20.59
CA PRO A 326 -15.72 -0.09 20.54
C PRO A 326 -14.19 -0.12 20.62
N LEU A 327 -13.51 0.75 19.87
CA LEU A 327 -12.04 0.85 19.92
C LEU A 327 -11.52 1.25 21.32
N SER A 328 -12.31 1.98 22.11
CA SER A 328 -12.00 2.31 23.51
C SER A 328 -11.96 1.12 24.46
N SER A 329 -12.42 -0.08 24.06
CA SER A 329 -12.42 -1.29 24.90
C SER A 329 -11.15 -2.16 24.79
N PHE A 330 -10.23 -1.79 23.90
CA PHE A 330 -8.95 -2.46 23.69
C PHE A 330 -7.87 -1.92 24.63
N HIS A 331 -6.81 -2.69 24.84
CA HIS A 331 -5.62 -2.19 25.55
C HIS A 331 -4.79 -1.26 24.65
N VAL A 332 -4.69 -1.57 23.36
CA VAL A 332 -3.80 -0.86 22.43
C VAL A 332 -4.48 -0.61 21.09
N LEU A 333 -4.33 0.60 20.55
CA LEU A 333 -4.71 0.97 19.18
C LEU A 333 -3.46 1.32 18.37
N GLY A 334 -3.24 0.65 17.25
CA GLY A 334 -2.02 0.80 16.45
C GLY A 334 -2.27 1.27 15.03
N PHE A 335 -1.86 2.51 14.72
CA PHE A 335 -2.07 3.15 13.41
C PHE A 335 -0.89 2.96 12.45
N SER A 336 -1.17 2.45 11.25
CA SER A 336 -0.19 2.37 10.16
C SER A 336 -0.06 3.70 9.41
N LEU A 337 0.91 4.56 9.79
CA LEU A 337 1.20 5.80 9.09
C LEU A 337 2.08 5.55 7.85
N ALA A 338 1.40 5.40 6.70
CA ALA A 338 2.02 5.13 5.40
C ALA A 338 2.42 6.39 4.61
N TYR A 339 1.78 7.54 4.85
CA TYR A 339 2.07 8.84 4.24
C TYR A 339 1.65 9.98 5.18
N GLU A 340 2.18 11.19 4.98
CA GLU A 340 2.06 12.30 5.93
C GLU A 340 0.63 12.82 6.12
N LEU A 341 -0.09 13.06 5.01
CA LEU A 341 -1.43 13.65 5.07
C LEU A 341 -2.51 12.69 5.63
N GLY A 342 -2.19 11.39 5.77
CA GLY A 342 -3.03 10.42 6.47
C GLY A 342 -3.19 10.69 7.97
N GLY A 343 -2.44 11.65 8.53
CA GLY A 343 -2.58 12.06 9.93
C GLY A 343 -3.97 12.60 10.28
N THR A 344 -4.65 13.32 9.38
CA THR A 344 -6.02 13.84 9.62
C THR A 344 -7.04 12.71 9.76
N ASN A 345 -6.88 11.63 8.97
CA ASN A 345 -7.69 10.42 9.08
C ASN A 345 -7.53 9.70 10.43
N VAL A 346 -6.35 9.76 11.07
CA VAL A 346 -6.17 9.23 12.43
C VAL A 346 -7.01 10.01 13.44
N LEU A 347 -7.01 11.35 13.37
CA LEU A 347 -7.72 12.19 14.33
C LEU A 347 -9.23 11.96 14.23
N GLU A 348 -9.75 11.83 13.01
CA GLU A 348 -11.13 11.45 12.75
C GLU A 348 -11.47 10.06 13.32
N MET A 349 -10.60 9.06 13.16
CA MET A 349 -10.83 7.73 13.75
C MET A 349 -10.82 7.75 15.30
N LEU A 350 -9.95 8.55 15.93
CA LEU A 350 -9.94 8.75 17.38
C LEU A 350 -11.22 9.46 17.85
N HIS A 351 -11.61 10.56 17.19
CA HIS A 351 -12.84 11.29 17.47
C HIS A 351 -14.08 10.40 17.35
N ARG A 352 -14.21 9.65 16.25
CA ARG A 352 -15.30 8.68 16.04
C ARG A 352 -15.27 7.54 17.06
N SER A 353 -14.13 7.22 17.66
CA SER A 353 -14.01 6.24 18.75
C SER A 353 -14.44 6.79 20.12
N GLY A 354 -14.66 8.10 20.24
CA GLY A 354 -14.86 8.79 21.52
C GLY A 354 -13.56 8.90 22.35
N ILE A 355 -12.39 8.74 21.72
CA ILE A 355 -11.09 8.74 22.39
C ILE A 355 -10.47 10.14 22.26
N PRO A 356 -9.91 10.72 23.35
CA PRO A 356 -9.29 12.04 23.28
C PRO A 356 -8.09 12.10 22.31
N ILE A 357 -7.96 13.23 21.62
CA ILE A 357 -7.12 13.38 20.43
C ILE A 357 -5.62 13.34 20.78
N SER A 358 -5.21 14.07 21.81
CA SER A 358 -3.81 14.12 22.27
C SER A 358 -3.53 13.18 23.45
N TRP A 359 -2.28 12.75 23.61
CA TRP A 359 -1.86 11.98 24.78
C TRP A 359 -2.04 12.75 26.09
N ARG A 360 -2.01 14.09 26.05
CA ARG A 360 -2.30 14.97 27.20
C ARG A 360 -3.77 14.88 27.62
N GLU A 361 -4.69 14.90 26.66
CA GLU A 361 -6.13 14.71 26.93
C GLU A 361 -6.47 13.25 27.32
N ARG A 362 -5.56 12.28 27.07
CA ARG A 362 -5.63 10.89 27.55
C ARG A 362 -4.80 10.62 28.81
N SER A 363 -4.20 11.65 29.42
CA SER A 363 -3.40 11.47 30.64
C SER A 363 -4.32 11.23 31.83
N GLU A 364 -3.95 10.24 32.66
CA GLU A 364 -4.73 9.75 33.80
C GLU A 364 -4.00 10.09 35.12
N ALA A 365 -4.65 9.87 36.25
CA ALA A 365 -4.01 10.10 37.55
C ALA A 365 -2.84 9.12 37.77
N GLU A 366 -1.74 9.62 38.34
CA GLU A 366 -0.67 8.78 38.87
C GLU A 366 -1.21 7.93 40.05
N ASP A 367 -0.57 6.82 40.36
CA ASP A 367 -1.01 5.77 41.30
C ASP A 367 -2.32 5.01 40.96
N GLN A 368 -3.04 5.34 39.88
CA GLN A 368 -4.12 4.49 39.36
C GLN A 368 -3.58 3.42 38.39
N PRO A 369 -3.83 2.11 38.63
CA PRO A 369 -3.47 1.06 37.67
C PRO A 369 -4.12 1.27 36.30
N TRP A 370 -3.33 1.21 35.24
CA TRP A 370 -3.81 1.41 33.86
C TRP A 370 -4.48 0.14 33.32
N SER A 371 -5.78 0.23 33.04
CA SER A 371 -6.55 -0.84 32.39
C SER A 371 -7.87 -0.30 31.80
N PRO A 372 -8.26 -0.72 30.57
CA PRO A 372 -9.57 -0.42 30.00
C PRO A 372 -10.74 -0.92 30.86
N GLU A 373 -10.56 -2.03 31.61
CA GLU A 373 -11.55 -2.54 32.56
C GLU A 373 -11.80 -1.56 33.72
N SER A 374 -10.78 -0.81 34.15
CA SER A 374 -10.91 0.29 35.12
C SER A 374 -11.27 1.65 34.48
N GLY A 375 -11.59 1.67 33.19
CA GLY A 375 -11.99 2.88 32.46
C GLY A 375 -10.84 3.74 31.93
N SER A 376 -9.59 3.26 31.97
CA SER A 376 -8.46 3.93 31.31
C SER A 376 -8.63 3.99 29.80
N TRP A 377 -8.02 4.98 29.15
CA TRP A 377 -7.95 5.01 27.69
C TRP A 377 -6.96 3.95 27.16
N PRO A 378 -7.17 3.37 25.96
CA PRO A 378 -6.14 2.59 25.30
C PRO A 378 -4.85 3.39 25.14
N LEU A 379 -3.71 2.70 25.07
CA LEU A 379 -2.49 3.31 24.54
C LEU A 379 -2.62 3.41 23.02
N VAL A 380 -2.46 4.61 22.48
CA VAL A 380 -2.55 4.87 21.03
C VAL A 380 -1.15 5.02 20.48
N PHE A 381 -0.76 4.17 19.51
CA PHE A 381 0.55 4.23 18.88
C PHE A 381 0.47 4.32 17.35
N ALA A 382 1.59 4.74 16.74
CA ALA A 382 1.79 4.63 15.29
C ALA A 382 3.08 3.89 14.94
N GLY A 383 3.06 3.25 13.78
CA GLY A 383 4.21 2.65 13.12
C GLY A 383 4.15 2.85 11.60
N GLY A 384 5.07 2.22 10.88
CA GLY A 384 5.18 2.37 9.42
C GLY A 384 6.19 3.45 8.99
N PRO A 385 6.33 3.69 7.67
CA PRO A 385 7.44 4.47 7.11
C PRO A 385 7.43 5.93 7.56
N THR A 386 6.27 6.61 7.57
CA THR A 386 6.20 8.02 7.97
C THR A 386 6.60 8.20 9.44
N ALA A 387 6.00 7.39 10.33
CA ALA A 387 6.32 7.36 11.76
C ALA A 387 7.81 7.05 12.02
N THR A 388 8.37 6.11 11.28
CA THR A 388 9.81 5.75 11.37
C THR A 388 10.72 6.83 10.80
N SER A 389 10.22 7.70 9.91
CA SER A 389 11.00 8.74 9.25
C SER A 389 11.07 10.06 10.02
N ASN A 390 9.96 10.44 10.65
CA ASN A 390 9.83 11.66 11.44
C ASN A 390 8.52 11.58 12.25
N PRO A 391 8.55 11.14 13.52
CA PRO A 391 7.35 11.05 14.35
C PRO A 391 6.87 12.42 14.86
N GLU A 392 7.73 13.44 14.84
CA GLU A 392 7.50 14.72 15.50
C GLU A 392 6.24 15.50 15.05
N PRO A 393 5.90 15.61 13.75
CA PRO A 393 4.66 16.27 13.29
C PRO A 393 3.37 15.69 13.90
N PHE A 394 3.44 14.48 14.46
CA PHE A 394 2.32 13.77 15.08
C PHE A 394 2.51 13.50 16.58
N ALA A 395 3.57 14.02 17.20
CA ALA A 395 4.00 13.72 18.57
C ALA A 395 2.99 14.04 19.67
N ASP A 396 2.05 14.96 19.44
CA ASP A 396 0.98 15.26 20.40
C ASP A 396 -0.15 14.21 20.38
N PHE A 397 -0.32 13.44 19.30
CA PHE A 397 -1.46 12.54 19.10
C PHE A 397 -1.26 11.12 19.63
N PHE A 398 -0.02 10.66 19.72
CA PHE A 398 0.33 9.28 20.07
C PHE A 398 0.97 9.21 21.46
N ASP A 399 0.62 8.16 22.21
CA ASP A 399 1.27 7.84 23.49
C ASP A 399 2.68 7.30 23.25
N PHE A 400 2.87 6.52 22.17
CA PHE A 400 4.18 6.05 21.72
C PHE A 400 4.23 5.78 20.20
N PHE A 401 5.41 5.54 19.66
CA PHE A 401 5.64 5.07 18.30
C PHE A 401 6.48 3.80 18.30
N ALA A 402 6.21 2.89 17.35
CA ALA A 402 7.04 1.72 17.08
C ALA A 402 7.81 1.95 15.77
N LEU A 403 9.14 2.09 15.88
CA LEU A 403 10.00 2.54 14.78
C LEU A 403 10.68 1.34 14.08
N GLY A 404 10.53 1.26 12.75
CA GLY A 404 11.11 0.19 11.92
C GLY A 404 10.17 -0.99 11.69
N ASP A 405 10.76 -2.19 11.59
CA ASP A 405 10.05 -3.44 11.34
C ASP A 405 9.23 -3.86 12.59
N GLY A 406 7.94 -4.17 12.39
CA GLY A 406 6.97 -4.30 13.48
C GLY A 406 6.81 -5.71 14.06
N GLU A 407 7.25 -6.74 13.34
CA GLU A 407 6.86 -8.13 13.59
C GLU A 407 7.24 -8.64 14.98
N GLU A 408 8.50 -8.51 15.36
CA GLU A 408 8.98 -8.88 16.70
C GLU A 408 8.48 -7.89 17.76
N VAL A 409 8.62 -6.59 17.48
CA VAL A 409 8.46 -5.52 18.49
C VAL A 409 7.02 -5.36 18.95
N LEU A 410 6.00 -5.62 18.12
CA LEU A 410 4.62 -5.61 18.60
C LEU A 410 4.32 -6.76 19.58
N VAL A 411 4.99 -7.90 19.44
CA VAL A 411 4.90 -9.01 20.40
C VAL A 411 5.68 -8.68 21.68
N GLU A 412 6.87 -8.07 21.57
CA GLU A 412 7.63 -7.56 22.73
C GLU A 412 6.81 -6.51 23.52
N ILE A 413 6.16 -5.57 22.83
CA ILE A 413 5.21 -4.61 23.43
C ILE A 413 4.07 -5.33 24.13
N GLY A 414 3.43 -6.31 23.48
CA GLY A 414 2.35 -7.10 24.08
C GLY A 414 2.77 -7.82 25.37
N GLN A 415 3.94 -8.45 25.39
CA GLN A 415 4.49 -9.10 26.58
C GLN A 415 4.99 -8.09 27.63
N CYS A 416 5.42 -6.89 27.24
CA CYS A 416 5.73 -5.82 28.17
C CYS A 416 4.47 -5.31 28.87
N LEU A 417 3.42 -4.97 28.11
CA LEU A 417 2.13 -4.50 28.65
C LEU A 417 1.45 -5.53 29.55
N LYS A 418 1.51 -6.82 29.20
CA LYS A 418 1.05 -7.91 30.07
C LYS A 418 1.72 -7.89 31.45
N ARG A 419 3.01 -7.58 31.52
CA ARG A 419 3.76 -7.41 32.79
C ARG A 419 3.38 -6.11 33.50
N CYS A 420 3.18 -5.00 32.77
CA CYS A 420 2.72 -3.74 33.37
C CYS A 420 1.34 -3.88 34.04
N ILE A 421 0.40 -4.56 33.39
CA ILE A 421 -0.95 -4.84 33.93
C ILE A 421 -0.86 -5.78 35.14
N ALA A 422 -0.03 -6.83 35.09
CA ALA A 422 0.16 -7.75 36.20
C ALA A 422 0.83 -7.10 37.44
N ASP A 423 1.73 -6.14 37.20
CA ASP A 423 2.38 -5.34 38.26
C ASP A 423 1.47 -4.19 38.76
N GLY A 424 0.32 -3.94 38.13
CA GLY A 424 -0.61 -2.87 38.49
C GLY A 424 -0.12 -1.45 38.18
N LEU A 425 0.77 -1.28 37.19
CA LEU A 425 1.36 0.02 36.86
C LEU A 425 0.34 1.02 36.30
N ASP A 426 0.56 2.30 36.59
CA ASP A 426 -0.14 3.41 35.96
C ASP A 426 0.28 3.63 34.49
N ARG A 427 -0.41 4.55 33.80
CA ARG A 427 -0.18 4.86 32.37
C ARG A 427 1.23 5.37 32.09
N ARG A 428 1.77 6.24 32.95
CA ARG A 428 3.09 6.87 32.81
C ARG A 428 4.21 5.87 33.11
N SER A 429 4.09 5.08 34.18
CA SER A 429 5.03 3.99 34.49
C SER A 429 5.02 2.89 33.43
N THR A 430 3.84 2.57 32.87
CA THR A 430 3.70 1.63 31.74
C THR A 430 4.45 2.13 30.51
N LEU A 431 4.27 3.40 30.14
CA LEU A 431 4.98 4.02 29.02
C LEU A 431 6.50 4.15 29.28
N LEU A 432 6.91 4.44 30.51
CA LEU A 432 8.33 4.48 30.89
C LEU A 432 8.98 3.10 30.78
N ARG A 433 8.28 2.03 31.19
CA ARG A 433 8.77 0.66 31.02
C ARG A 433 8.88 0.27 29.53
N LEU A 434 7.91 0.68 28.70
CA LEU A 434 8.03 0.49 27.24
C LEU A 434 9.26 1.19 26.66
N ALA A 435 9.45 2.49 26.97
CA ALA A 435 10.57 3.30 26.47
C ALA A 435 11.97 2.86 26.94
N THR A 436 12.05 2.04 28.00
CA THR A 436 13.32 1.60 28.62
C THR A 436 13.60 0.10 28.44
N GLN A 437 12.58 -0.73 28.18
CA GLN A 437 12.73 -2.19 28.04
C GLN A 437 12.46 -2.73 26.63
N VAL A 438 11.93 -1.91 25.70
CA VAL A 438 11.63 -2.36 24.33
C VAL A 438 12.32 -1.44 23.33
N GLU A 439 13.26 -2.02 22.57
CA GLU A 439 14.00 -1.28 21.53
C GLU A 439 13.05 -0.87 20.39
N GLY A 440 13.23 0.33 19.85
CA GLY A 440 12.37 0.89 18.80
C GLY A 440 11.08 1.56 19.31
N VAL A 441 10.83 1.59 20.62
CA VAL A 441 9.72 2.38 21.18
C VAL A 441 10.17 3.81 21.49
N TYR A 442 9.54 4.79 20.84
CA TYR A 442 9.67 6.21 21.15
C TYR A 442 8.43 6.72 21.89
N VAL A 443 8.60 7.40 23.03
CA VAL A 443 7.49 7.95 23.84
C VAL A 443 7.61 9.49 23.88
N PRO A 444 6.81 10.25 23.12
CA PRO A 444 7.01 11.69 22.95
C PRO A 444 6.97 12.53 24.23
N GLN A 445 6.19 12.11 25.23
CA GLN A 445 6.05 12.83 26.51
C GLN A 445 7.33 12.84 27.37
N PHE A 446 8.34 12.03 27.04
CA PHE A 446 9.61 11.98 27.77
C PHE A 446 10.73 12.80 27.08
N TYR A 447 10.40 13.57 26.04
CA TYR A 447 11.36 14.37 25.28
C TYR A 447 10.83 15.78 25.07
N GLU A 448 11.70 16.80 25.17
CA GLU A 448 11.39 18.20 24.87
C GLU A 448 12.10 18.67 23.60
N ALA A 449 11.50 19.59 22.86
CA ALA A 449 12.12 20.23 21.71
C ALA A 449 12.89 21.50 22.15
N PRO A 450 14.09 21.77 21.61
CA PRO A 450 14.85 22.97 21.93
C PRO A 450 14.12 24.25 21.51
N ARG A 451 14.47 25.38 22.13
CA ARG A 451 13.89 26.69 21.82
C ARG A 451 14.24 27.13 20.40
N GLY A 452 13.29 27.02 19.46
CA GLY A 452 13.47 27.46 18.08
C GLY A 452 12.39 26.95 17.13
N PHE A 453 12.70 26.94 15.82
CA PHE A 453 12.08 26.06 14.84
C PHE A 453 13.14 25.02 14.43
N GLY A 454 12.75 23.74 14.30
CA GLY A 454 13.71 22.67 14.08
C GLY A 454 14.51 22.36 15.34
N GLY A 455 15.70 21.80 15.16
CA GLY A 455 16.39 21.11 16.26
C GLY A 455 15.88 19.68 16.42
N SER A 456 16.69 18.81 17.04
CA SER A 456 16.24 17.50 17.48
C SER A 456 15.83 17.53 18.94
N VAL A 457 14.93 16.64 19.33
CA VAL A 457 14.41 16.55 20.69
C VAL A 457 15.44 15.93 21.64
N VAL A 458 15.35 16.27 22.93
CA VAL A 458 16.22 15.76 23.99
C VAL A 458 15.40 15.10 25.09
N PRO A 459 15.87 14.00 25.70
CA PRO A 459 15.15 13.34 26.78
C PRO A 459 15.11 14.22 28.04
N VAL A 460 13.97 14.21 28.73
CA VAL A 460 13.72 14.92 30.00
C VAL A 460 13.36 13.99 31.15
N VAL A 461 13.53 12.67 30.95
CA VAL A 461 13.36 11.62 31.96
C VAL A 461 14.61 10.73 31.95
N GLU A 462 15.03 10.24 33.12
CA GLU A 462 16.19 9.36 33.24
C GLU A 462 15.93 7.98 32.58
N GLY A 463 16.97 7.37 32.01
CA GLY A 463 16.94 6.02 31.47
C GLY A 463 16.38 5.87 30.04
N VAL A 464 15.63 6.84 29.51
CA VAL A 464 15.16 6.78 28.11
C VAL A 464 16.29 7.19 27.14
N PRO A 465 16.39 6.57 25.94
CA PRO A 465 17.56 6.74 25.08
C PRO A 465 17.58 8.09 24.33
N HIS A 466 18.75 8.73 24.25
CA HIS A 466 18.95 9.96 23.47
C HIS A 466 18.69 9.81 21.96
N ARG A 467 18.89 8.61 21.40
CA ARG A 467 18.52 8.28 20.03
C ARG A 467 17.83 6.91 20.02
N ILE A 468 16.62 6.83 19.46
CA ILE A 468 15.78 5.63 19.49
C ILE A 468 16.14 4.78 18.27
N LYS A 469 16.81 3.65 18.51
CA LYS A 469 17.17 2.68 17.47
C LYS A 469 15.93 1.98 16.92
N ARG A 470 15.69 2.12 15.61
CA ARG A 470 14.61 1.38 14.91
C ARG A 470 14.90 -0.11 14.87
N ARG A 471 13.85 -0.92 14.74
CA ARG A 471 13.94 -2.38 14.59
C ARG A 471 14.13 -2.83 13.13
N THR A 472 14.73 -4.01 12.97
CA THR A 472 14.88 -4.75 11.70
C THR A 472 14.53 -6.21 11.93
N CYS A 473 13.61 -6.77 11.12
CA CYS A 473 13.20 -8.17 11.16
C CYS A 473 13.49 -8.83 9.81
N GLN A 474 13.79 -10.13 9.82
CA GLN A 474 13.81 -10.93 8.58
C GLN A 474 12.36 -11.20 8.13
N PRO A 475 11.98 -10.98 6.86
CA PRO A 475 10.62 -11.27 6.41
C PRO A 475 10.34 -12.77 6.38
N ASP A 476 9.26 -13.21 7.02
CA ASP A 476 8.75 -14.57 6.88
C ASP A 476 7.61 -14.64 5.85
N PRO A 477 7.77 -15.34 4.71
CA PRO A 477 6.73 -15.43 3.69
C PRO A 477 5.50 -16.26 4.12
N PHE A 478 5.58 -17.02 5.23
CA PHE A 478 4.43 -17.79 5.73
C PHE A 478 3.46 -16.96 6.57
N GLN A 479 3.94 -15.93 7.30
CA GLN A 479 3.10 -14.97 8.03
C GLN A 479 2.27 -14.05 7.10
N GLN A 480 2.59 -14.07 5.81
CA GLN A 480 1.95 -13.29 4.74
C GLN A 480 0.75 -14.03 4.10
N ILE A 481 0.56 -15.33 4.42
CA ILE A 481 -0.59 -16.14 3.98
C ILE A 481 -1.79 -15.79 4.87
N GLY A 482 -2.36 -14.59 4.67
CA GLY A 482 -3.38 -14.01 5.51
C GLY A 482 -4.81 -14.04 4.94
N LEU A 483 -5.50 -12.93 5.19
CA LEU A 483 -6.93 -12.71 4.95
C LEU A 483 -7.35 -12.81 3.47
N VAL A 484 -8.59 -13.22 3.23
CA VAL A 484 -9.18 -13.41 1.89
C VAL A 484 -10.53 -12.67 1.80
N PRO A 485 -10.52 -11.33 1.65
CA PRO A 485 -11.71 -10.47 1.71
C PRO A 485 -12.83 -10.84 0.74
N TYR A 486 -14.11 -10.68 1.14
CA TYR A 486 -15.25 -10.84 0.23
C TYR A 486 -15.22 -9.78 -0.89
N VAL A 487 -14.96 -8.53 -0.52
CA VAL A 487 -14.87 -7.35 -1.40
C VAL A 487 -13.61 -7.42 -2.27
N GLU A 488 -13.67 -6.87 -3.49
CA GLU A 488 -12.47 -6.67 -4.33
C GLU A 488 -11.61 -5.55 -3.74
N THR A 489 -10.40 -5.90 -3.28
CA THR A 489 -9.44 -4.90 -2.77
C THR A 489 -8.61 -4.30 -3.90
N VAL A 490 -7.93 -3.18 -3.64
CA VAL A 490 -7.10 -2.46 -4.63
C VAL A 490 -6.02 -3.37 -5.23
N HIS A 491 -5.54 -4.38 -4.49
CA HIS A 491 -4.65 -5.44 -4.96
C HIS A 491 -5.21 -6.82 -4.60
N ASP A 492 -6.34 -7.22 -5.21
CA ASP A 492 -6.99 -8.51 -4.94
C ASP A 492 -6.23 -9.75 -5.48
N ARG A 493 -5.10 -10.06 -4.82
CA ARG A 493 -4.20 -11.17 -5.13
C ARG A 493 -3.37 -11.54 -3.91
N MET A 494 -2.94 -12.79 -3.85
CA MET A 494 -1.95 -13.18 -2.84
C MET A 494 -0.65 -12.39 -3.07
N THR A 495 -0.04 -11.83 -2.03
CA THR A 495 1.21 -11.06 -2.15
C THR A 495 2.26 -11.60 -1.18
N VAL A 496 3.49 -11.82 -1.66
CA VAL A 496 4.61 -12.32 -0.86
C VAL A 496 5.82 -11.40 -1.02
N GLU A 497 6.35 -10.87 0.07
CA GLU A 497 7.62 -10.13 0.12
C GLU A 497 8.78 -11.10 -0.09
N ILE A 498 9.58 -10.89 -1.14
CA ILE A 498 10.76 -11.70 -1.48
C ILE A 498 12.08 -11.08 -1.00
N ARG A 499 12.06 -9.78 -0.73
CA ARG A 499 13.21 -8.99 -0.28
C ARG A 499 12.73 -7.71 0.39
N ARG A 500 13.11 -7.51 1.64
CA ARG A 500 12.95 -6.24 2.36
C ARG A 500 14.17 -5.35 2.11
N GLY A 501 13.91 -4.11 1.71
CA GLY A 501 14.95 -3.11 1.49
C GLY A 501 15.79 -3.22 0.21
N CYS A 502 16.54 -2.16 -0.07
CA CYS A 502 17.22 -1.93 -1.34
C CYS A 502 18.59 -1.26 -1.13
N THR A 503 19.63 -1.78 -1.78
CA THR A 503 21.04 -1.33 -1.65
C THR A 503 21.52 -0.45 -2.80
N ARG A 504 20.72 -0.30 -3.86
CA ARG A 504 21.03 0.55 -5.03
C ARG A 504 21.19 2.04 -4.71
N GLY A 505 20.74 2.49 -3.54
CA GLY A 505 21.10 3.81 -3.01
C GLY A 505 20.57 5.02 -3.77
N CYS A 506 19.38 4.95 -4.37
CA CYS A 506 18.74 6.10 -5.02
C CYS A 506 18.53 7.24 -3.99
N ARG A 507 19.06 8.44 -4.28
CA ARG A 507 19.26 9.52 -3.27
C ARG A 507 17.99 10.22 -2.78
N PHE A 508 16.88 10.04 -3.49
CA PHE A 508 15.54 10.48 -3.11
C PHE A 508 14.74 9.40 -2.33
N CYS A 509 15.17 8.14 -2.34
CA CYS A 509 14.31 7.01 -1.99
C CYS A 509 14.35 6.73 -0.48
N GLN A 510 13.47 7.41 0.27
CA GLN A 510 13.32 7.20 1.72
C GLN A 510 13.14 5.71 2.10
N PRO A 511 12.31 4.89 1.44
CA PRO A 511 12.25 3.46 1.75
C PRO A 511 13.59 2.73 1.56
N GLY A 512 14.37 3.07 0.52
CA GLY A 512 15.71 2.54 0.27
C GLY A 512 16.81 3.04 1.24
N MET A 513 16.45 3.93 2.16
CA MET A 513 17.27 4.35 3.31
C MET A 513 16.76 3.67 4.59
N LEU A 514 15.48 3.88 4.94
CA LEU A 514 14.90 3.42 6.22
C LEU A 514 14.84 1.90 6.41
N THR A 515 14.80 1.11 5.34
CA THR A 515 14.63 -0.36 5.45
C THR A 515 15.93 -1.15 5.45
N ARG A 516 17.09 -0.49 5.32
CA ARG A 516 18.42 -1.14 5.29
C ARG A 516 18.69 -1.96 6.58
N PRO A 517 19.57 -2.98 6.56
CA PRO A 517 20.25 -3.55 5.39
C PRO A 517 19.25 -4.24 4.45
N ALA A 518 19.62 -4.59 3.21
CA ALA A 518 18.72 -5.40 2.40
C ALA A 518 18.66 -6.85 2.92
N ARG A 519 17.47 -7.44 2.89
CA ARG A 519 17.16 -8.75 3.46
C ARG A 519 16.36 -9.57 2.47
N ASP A 520 17.07 -10.35 1.64
CA ASP A 520 16.45 -11.36 0.77
C ASP A 520 15.81 -12.48 1.60
N VAL A 521 14.68 -13.01 1.13
CA VAL A 521 14.06 -14.22 1.65
C VAL A 521 14.65 -15.44 0.94
N ASP A 522 14.64 -16.60 1.59
CA ASP A 522 15.11 -17.85 0.98
C ASP A 522 14.26 -18.26 -0.26
N PRO A 523 14.89 -18.64 -1.39
CA PRO A 523 14.17 -19.01 -2.62
C PRO A 523 13.19 -20.18 -2.46
N GLU A 524 13.52 -21.20 -1.68
CA GLU A 524 12.67 -22.37 -1.50
C GLU A 524 11.46 -22.03 -0.63
N ARG A 525 11.67 -21.29 0.48
CA ARG A 525 10.59 -20.73 1.32
C ARG A 525 9.61 -19.88 0.51
N VAL A 526 10.06 -19.06 -0.45
CA VAL A 526 9.15 -18.28 -1.31
C VAL A 526 8.34 -19.20 -2.23
N VAL A 527 8.96 -20.21 -2.86
CA VAL A 527 8.25 -21.17 -3.74
C VAL A 527 7.21 -21.95 -2.94
N GLU A 528 7.54 -22.38 -1.72
CA GLU A 528 6.63 -23.08 -0.81
C GLU A 528 5.48 -22.20 -0.35
N ALA A 529 5.77 -21.04 0.26
CA ALA A 529 4.76 -20.15 0.81
C ALA A 529 3.74 -19.69 -0.25
N VAL A 530 4.18 -19.39 -1.48
CA VAL A 530 3.28 -19.07 -2.59
C VAL A 530 2.43 -20.29 -2.99
N SER A 531 3.04 -21.47 -3.12
CA SER A 531 2.32 -22.69 -3.55
C SER A 531 1.25 -23.10 -2.52
N ASP A 532 1.60 -23.06 -1.24
CA ASP A 532 0.71 -23.36 -0.14
C ASP A 532 -0.35 -22.27 0.04
N GLY A 533 0.04 -21.00 -0.05
CA GLY A 533 -0.85 -19.87 0.15
C GLY A 533 -1.89 -19.72 -0.94
N LEU A 534 -1.54 -19.97 -2.21
CA LEU A 534 -2.52 -20.01 -3.31
C LEU A 534 -3.58 -21.10 -3.07
N ARG A 535 -3.18 -22.27 -2.57
CA ARG A 535 -4.09 -23.37 -2.23
C ARG A 535 -4.91 -23.09 -0.96
N LYS A 536 -4.34 -22.44 0.06
CA LYS A 536 -5.02 -22.05 1.31
C LYS A 536 -6.00 -20.89 1.11
N THR A 537 -5.73 -19.96 0.19
CA THR A 537 -6.59 -18.78 -0.06
C THR A 537 -7.59 -18.99 -1.19
N GLY A 538 -7.22 -19.72 -2.25
CA GLY A 538 -8.00 -19.85 -3.48
C GLY A 538 -7.81 -18.70 -4.49
N TYR A 539 -6.80 -17.84 -4.28
CA TYR A 539 -6.43 -16.81 -5.25
C TYR A 539 -5.97 -17.39 -6.59
N LYS A 540 -6.16 -16.64 -7.69
CA LYS A 540 -5.70 -17.00 -9.04
C LYS A 540 -4.43 -16.22 -9.45
N GLU A 541 -4.33 -14.97 -9.01
CA GLU A 541 -3.16 -14.13 -9.19
C GLU A 541 -2.35 -14.12 -7.90
N PHE A 542 -1.02 -14.12 -8.04
CA PHE A 542 -0.09 -13.79 -6.95
C PHE A 542 0.89 -12.70 -7.38
N SER A 543 1.49 -12.04 -6.41
CA SER A 543 2.51 -11.02 -6.61
C SER A 543 3.72 -11.25 -5.72
N LEU A 544 4.91 -11.03 -6.28
CA LEU A 544 6.16 -11.03 -5.54
C LEU A 544 6.56 -9.56 -5.31
N LEU A 545 6.68 -9.18 -4.04
CA LEU A 545 6.85 -7.81 -3.58
C LEU A 545 8.28 -7.54 -3.10
N SER A 546 8.81 -6.39 -3.50
CA SER A 546 10.04 -5.80 -2.99
C SER A 546 10.07 -4.32 -3.44
N LEU A 547 10.94 -3.51 -2.82
CA LEU A 547 11.27 -2.19 -3.37
C LEU A 547 11.86 -2.29 -4.79
N SER A 548 12.56 -3.40 -5.11
CA SER A 548 12.93 -3.73 -6.49
C SER A 548 12.99 -5.24 -6.66
N CYS A 549 11.98 -5.83 -7.31
CA CYS A 549 11.86 -7.29 -7.37
C CYS A 549 12.98 -7.93 -8.21
N SER A 550 13.54 -7.20 -9.18
CA SER A 550 14.64 -7.67 -10.04
C SER A 550 16.05 -7.45 -9.47
N ASP A 551 16.19 -6.90 -8.26
CA ASP A 551 17.44 -6.94 -7.48
C ASP A 551 17.60 -8.24 -6.66
N TYR A 552 16.50 -9.00 -6.49
CA TYR A 552 16.48 -10.36 -5.94
C TYR A 552 16.87 -11.35 -7.05
N LEU A 553 18.14 -11.78 -7.06
CA LEU A 553 18.72 -12.52 -8.20
C LEU A 553 18.09 -13.91 -8.41
N ALA A 554 17.44 -14.47 -7.41
CA ALA A 554 16.69 -15.72 -7.50
C ALA A 554 15.33 -15.58 -8.22
N LEU A 555 14.85 -14.36 -8.53
CA LEU A 555 13.54 -14.11 -9.14
C LEU A 555 13.24 -14.99 -10.37
N PRO A 556 14.15 -15.19 -11.35
CA PRO A 556 13.85 -16.02 -12.52
C PRO A 556 13.63 -17.49 -12.17
N ALA A 557 14.47 -18.03 -11.26
CA ALA A 557 14.37 -19.41 -10.81
C ALA A 557 13.12 -19.63 -9.96
N VAL A 558 12.81 -18.73 -9.02
CA VAL A 558 11.59 -18.77 -8.19
C VAL A 558 10.33 -18.66 -9.06
N GLY A 559 10.30 -17.72 -10.01
CA GLY A 559 9.16 -17.51 -10.90
C GLY A 559 8.83 -18.72 -11.78
N LEU A 560 9.85 -19.39 -12.33
CA LEU A 560 9.66 -20.62 -13.12
C LEU A 560 9.41 -21.86 -12.24
N SER A 561 10.00 -21.94 -11.04
CA SER A 561 9.71 -23.00 -10.07
C SER A 561 8.24 -22.97 -9.62
N ILE A 562 7.70 -21.80 -9.29
CA ILE A 562 6.27 -21.64 -8.96
C ILE A 562 5.42 -22.00 -10.18
N LYS A 563 5.75 -21.52 -11.38
CA LYS A 563 4.99 -21.88 -12.60
C LYS A 563 4.98 -23.38 -12.89
N ASN A 564 6.11 -24.06 -12.74
CA ASN A 564 6.19 -25.52 -12.93
C ASN A 564 5.44 -26.28 -11.81
N ARG A 565 5.48 -25.81 -10.56
CA ARG A 565 4.81 -26.44 -9.40
C ARG A 565 3.29 -26.19 -9.36
N MET A 566 2.83 -25.07 -9.91
CA MET A 566 1.43 -24.62 -10.00
C MET A 566 0.86 -24.69 -11.43
N GLN A 567 1.44 -25.53 -12.31
CA GLN A 567 1.11 -25.52 -13.73
C GLN A 567 -0.34 -25.93 -14.02
N GLU A 568 -0.91 -26.85 -13.24
CA GLU A 568 -2.30 -27.30 -13.43
C GLU A 568 -3.34 -26.30 -12.92
N GLU A 569 -2.98 -25.50 -11.91
CA GLU A 569 -3.83 -24.50 -11.29
C GLU A 569 -3.99 -23.23 -12.16
N GLY A 570 -3.17 -23.05 -13.20
CA GLY A 570 -3.32 -21.97 -14.19
C GLY A 570 -3.08 -20.57 -13.63
N VAL A 571 -2.15 -20.46 -12.68
CA VAL A 571 -1.90 -19.26 -11.87
C VAL A 571 -1.25 -18.12 -12.65
N ILE A 572 -1.52 -16.88 -12.23
CA ILE A 572 -1.00 -15.65 -12.85
C ILE A 572 0.00 -15.00 -11.89
N LEU A 573 1.19 -14.63 -12.38
CA LEU A 573 2.15 -13.83 -11.62
C LEU A 573 2.08 -12.36 -12.04
N SER A 574 2.09 -11.48 -11.05
CA SER A 574 2.01 -10.02 -11.18
C SER A 574 3.23 -9.38 -10.52
N LEU A 575 4.01 -8.59 -11.25
CA LEU A 575 5.22 -7.94 -10.73
C LEU A 575 5.09 -6.40 -10.80
N PRO A 576 4.88 -5.71 -9.66
CA PRO A 576 4.58 -4.28 -9.64
C PRO A 576 5.81 -3.36 -9.70
N SER A 577 6.96 -3.79 -9.17
CA SER A 577 8.20 -2.98 -9.10
C SER A 577 9.34 -3.61 -9.90
N GLN A 578 9.42 -3.27 -11.19
CA GLN A 578 10.42 -3.80 -12.12
C GLN A 578 11.48 -2.74 -12.46
N ARG A 579 12.75 -3.04 -12.14
CA ARG A 579 13.91 -2.24 -12.57
C ARG A 579 14.29 -2.57 -14.01
N VAL A 580 14.47 -1.56 -14.86
CA VAL A 580 14.62 -1.73 -16.33
C VAL A 580 15.94 -2.40 -16.71
N ASP A 581 17.02 -2.07 -15.99
CA ASP A 581 18.37 -2.62 -16.15
C ASP A 581 18.45 -4.13 -15.89
N ARG A 582 17.50 -4.66 -15.13
CA ARG A 582 17.38 -6.09 -14.82
C ARG A 582 16.16 -6.74 -15.47
N PHE A 583 15.51 -6.09 -16.45
CA PHE A 583 14.39 -6.68 -17.19
C PHE A 583 14.92 -7.45 -18.41
N ASP A 584 14.77 -8.78 -18.40
CA ASP A 584 15.30 -9.68 -19.42
C ASP A 584 14.22 -10.57 -20.06
N GLU A 585 14.64 -11.45 -20.98
CA GLU A 585 13.77 -12.41 -21.66
C GLU A 585 13.13 -13.42 -20.69
N ASN A 586 13.83 -13.83 -19.62
CA ASN A 586 13.29 -14.74 -18.62
C ASN A 586 12.13 -14.08 -17.86
N ILE A 587 12.31 -12.85 -17.38
CA ILE A 587 11.26 -12.06 -16.73
C ILE A 587 10.12 -11.74 -17.70
N ALA A 588 10.42 -11.44 -18.97
CA ALA A 588 9.42 -11.23 -20.01
C ALA A 588 8.58 -12.50 -20.30
N ALA A 589 9.18 -13.69 -20.25
CA ALA A 589 8.47 -14.96 -20.33
C ALA A 589 7.68 -15.27 -19.06
N ILE A 590 8.26 -15.01 -17.88
CA ILE A 590 7.65 -15.22 -16.57
C ILE A 590 6.39 -14.37 -16.38
N ILE A 591 6.39 -13.09 -16.79
CA ILE A 591 5.17 -12.27 -16.81
C ILE A 591 4.29 -12.62 -18.03
N GLY A 592 4.91 -12.85 -19.20
CA GLY A 592 4.23 -12.85 -20.49
C GLY A 592 3.58 -14.16 -20.96
N SER A 593 3.87 -15.31 -20.33
CA SER A 593 3.32 -16.63 -20.71
C SER A 593 1.97 -16.99 -20.05
N GLY A 594 1.35 -16.08 -19.29
CA GLY A 594 -0.03 -16.26 -18.81
C GLY A 594 -1.06 -16.04 -19.94
N GLN A 595 -2.15 -16.81 -19.95
CA GLN A 595 -3.27 -16.58 -20.88
C GLN A 595 -4.09 -15.36 -20.45
N GLY A 596 -3.59 -14.18 -20.82
CA GLY A 596 -4.15 -12.88 -20.46
C GLY A 596 -3.78 -11.79 -21.46
N ARG A 597 -4.55 -10.70 -21.49
CA ARG A 597 -4.06 -9.45 -22.11
C ARG A 597 -2.85 -8.97 -21.30
N LYS A 598 -1.67 -8.91 -21.93
CA LYS A 598 -0.46 -8.35 -21.31
C LYS A 598 -0.76 -6.96 -20.74
N SER A 599 -0.58 -6.81 -19.44
CA SER A 599 -0.81 -5.57 -18.70
C SER A 599 0.23 -4.52 -19.09
N GLY A 600 -0.09 -3.24 -18.89
CA GLY A 600 0.86 -2.15 -19.21
C GLY A 600 2.08 -2.24 -18.30
N LEU A 601 3.21 -2.65 -18.86
CA LEU A 601 4.45 -2.84 -18.10
C LEU A 601 4.92 -1.49 -17.56
N THR A 602 5.38 -1.48 -16.32
CA THR A 602 5.65 -0.26 -15.56
C THR A 602 7.14 -0.16 -15.28
N PHE A 603 7.73 0.96 -15.68
CA PHE A 603 9.14 1.27 -15.51
C PHE A 603 9.31 2.65 -14.85
N ALA A 604 10.33 2.80 -14.02
CA ALA A 604 10.77 4.09 -13.50
C ALA A 604 12.20 4.35 -13.99
N PRO A 605 12.39 5.36 -14.86
CA PRO A 605 13.69 5.99 -15.12
C PRO A 605 13.98 7.19 -14.20
N GLU A 606 12.93 7.78 -13.61
CA GLU A 606 12.92 8.91 -12.65
C GLU A 606 13.44 10.26 -13.19
N ALA A 607 14.42 10.27 -14.08
CA ALA A 607 14.93 11.49 -14.72
C ALA A 607 15.18 11.28 -16.24
N GLY A 608 15.03 12.35 -17.02
CA GLY A 608 15.13 12.33 -18.48
C GLY A 608 16.55 12.09 -19.00
N THR A 609 17.50 12.95 -18.61
CA THR A 609 18.91 12.83 -19.02
C THR A 609 19.65 11.73 -18.27
N GLN A 610 20.77 11.28 -18.84
CA GLN A 610 21.70 10.41 -18.13
C GLN A 610 22.30 11.11 -16.91
N ARG A 611 22.74 12.37 -17.08
CA ARG A 611 23.31 13.22 -16.04
C ARG A 611 22.45 13.25 -14.78
N LEU A 612 21.15 13.53 -14.91
CA LEU A 612 20.27 13.62 -13.75
C LEU A 612 19.96 12.23 -13.15
N ARG A 613 19.94 11.15 -13.93
CA ARG A 613 19.88 9.77 -13.40
C ARG A 613 21.13 9.38 -12.60
N ASP A 614 22.29 9.91 -12.96
CA ASP A 614 23.55 9.69 -12.24
C ASP A 614 23.59 10.53 -10.95
N ILE A 615 23.15 11.79 -11.00
CA ILE A 615 22.95 12.67 -9.83
C ILE A 615 22.05 12.00 -8.78
N ILE A 616 20.88 11.46 -9.16
CA ILE A 616 19.97 10.79 -8.22
C ILE A 616 20.42 9.37 -7.81
N ASN A 617 21.57 8.90 -8.33
CA ASN A 617 22.11 7.55 -8.20
C ASN A 617 21.09 6.45 -8.55
N LYS A 618 20.40 6.59 -9.69
CA LYS A 618 19.45 5.56 -10.16
C LYS A 618 20.17 4.28 -10.59
N GLY A 619 21.38 4.40 -11.15
CA GLY A 619 22.14 3.29 -11.73
C GLY A 619 21.43 2.68 -12.94
N LEU A 620 20.95 3.52 -13.86
CA LEU A 620 20.28 3.12 -15.10
C LEU A 620 20.81 3.97 -16.27
N THR A 621 21.44 3.32 -17.24
CA THR A 621 21.90 3.97 -18.47
C THR A 621 20.79 4.09 -19.52
N ASN A 622 20.95 5.02 -20.47
CA ASN A 622 20.12 5.05 -21.69
C ASN A 622 20.10 3.68 -22.39
N VAL A 623 21.24 3.00 -22.50
CA VAL A 623 21.35 1.70 -23.22
C VAL A 623 20.50 0.63 -22.53
N GLU A 624 20.49 0.58 -21.21
CA GLU A 624 19.66 -0.35 -20.41
C GLU A 624 18.18 0.02 -20.46
N LEU A 625 17.84 1.30 -20.40
CA LEU A 625 16.47 1.80 -20.53
C LEU A 625 15.87 1.39 -21.89
N LEU A 626 16.61 1.62 -22.99
CA LEU A 626 16.17 1.17 -24.31
C LEU A 626 16.10 -0.36 -24.38
N ARG A 627 17.07 -1.10 -23.82
CA ARG A 627 17.07 -2.57 -23.83
C ARG A 627 15.78 -3.13 -23.21
N GLY A 628 15.47 -2.77 -21.96
CA GLY A 628 14.28 -3.30 -21.27
C GLY A 628 12.96 -2.91 -21.96
N VAL A 629 12.86 -1.70 -22.51
CA VAL A 629 11.68 -1.26 -23.27
C VAL A 629 11.57 -1.98 -24.63
N ARG A 630 12.69 -2.20 -25.33
CA ARG A 630 12.75 -2.94 -26.60
C ARG A 630 12.41 -4.41 -26.40
N THR A 631 12.98 -5.09 -25.41
CA THR A 631 12.64 -6.48 -25.06
C THR A 631 11.15 -6.63 -24.73
N ALA A 632 10.54 -5.66 -24.03
CA ALA A 632 9.10 -5.65 -23.80
C ALA A 632 8.30 -5.47 -25.13
N TRP A 633 8.70 -4.54 -25.99
CA TRP A 633 8.05 -4.29 -27.29
C TRP A 633 8.12 -5.50 -28.22
N GLU A 634 9.29 -6.15 -28.32
CA GLU A 634 9.55 -7.36 -29.11
C GLU A 634 8.77 -8.56 -28.56
N ALA A 635 8.70 -8.71 -27.24
CA ALA A 635 7.80 -9.66 -26.58
C ALA A 635 6.31 -9.27 -26.66
N GLY A 636 5.95 -8.22 -27.40
CA GLY A 636 4.58 -7.88 -27.78
C GLY A 636 3.83 -6.91 -26.87
N TRP A 637 4.47 -6.31 -25.87
CA TRP A 637 3.86 -5.20 -25.11
C TRP A 637 3.75 -3.96 -26.01
N ARG A 638 2.54 -3.40 -26.14
CA ARG A 638 2.29 -2.20 -26.98
C ARG A 638 2.18 -0.90 -26.19
N GLN A 639 2.12 -0.98 -24.87
CA GLN A 639 1.98 0.15 -23.96
C GLN A 639 2.84 -0.05 -22.72
N VAL A 640 3.58 1.00 -22.33
CA VAL A 640 4.31 1.08 -21.06
C VAL A 640 3.77 2.22 -20.19
N LYS A 641 4.02 2.14 -18.89
CA LYS A 641 3.95 3.27 -17.97
C LYS A 641 5.37 3.72 -17.60
N LEU A 642 5.63 5.03 -17.63
CA LEU A 642 6.90 5.63 -17.22
C LEU A 642 6.69 6.61 -16.06
N TYR A 643 7.52 6.50 -15.02
CA TYR A 643 7.56 7.45 -13.90
C TYR A 643 8.80 8.34 -13.99
N PHE A 644 8.57 9.66 -13.99
CA PHE A 644 9.60 10.69 -13.88
C PHE A 644 9.31 11.63 -12.70
N MET A 645 10.34 12.31 -12.22
CA MET A 645 10.26 13.40 -11.27
C MET A 645 10.76 14.70 -11.90
N ILE A 646 10.32 15.82 -11.33
CA ILE A 646 10.88 17.16 -11.56
C ILE A 646 11.19 17.81 -10.21
N GLY A 647 12.03 18.84 -10.21
CA GLY A 647 12.50 19.54 -9.00
C GLY A 647 13.67 18.84 -8.29
N LEU A 648 14.42 18.00 -8.99
CA LEU A 648 15.56 17.28 -8.42
C LEU A 648 16.78 18.19 -8.18
N PRO A 649 17.68 17.85 -7.25
CA PRO A 649 18.96 18.54 -7.05
C PRO A 649 19.75 18.74 -8.34
N GLY A 650 20.16 19.99 -8.60
CA GLY A 650 21.00 20.34 -9.75
C GLY A 650 20.35 20.13 -11.13
N GLU A 651 19.04 19.97 -11.22
CA GLU A 651 18.24 19.80 -12.43
C GLU A 651 18.23 21.06 -13.31
N THR A 652 18.51 20.92 -14.60
CA THR A 652 18.47 21.98 -15.62
C THR A 652 17.23 21.86 -16.52
N GLU A 653 16.96 22.90 -17.32
CA GLU A 653 15.89 22.87 -18.33
C GLU A 653 16.08 21.77 -19.37
N GLU A 654 17.34 21.45 -19.69
CA GLU A 654 17.72 20.31 -20.55
C GLU A 654 17.29 18.98 -19.93
N ASP A 655 17.41 18.77 -18.62
CA ASP A 655 16.95 17.53 -17.99
C ASP A 655 15.41 17.40 -18.00
N VAL A 656 14.72 18.53 -17.84
CA VAL A 656 13.25 18.61 -17.90
C VAL A 656 12.76 18.30 -19.31
N MET A 657 13.33 18.95 -20.34
CA MET A 657 13.01 18.65 -21.74
C MET A 657 13.42 17.22 -22.14
N GLY A 658 14.52 16.72 -21.59
CA GLY A 658 15.03 15.37 -21.76
C GLY A 658 14.04 14.27 -21.37
N ILE A 659 13.00 14.55 -20.57
CA ILE A 659 11.89 13.63 -20.30
C ILE A 659 11.07 13.39 -21.58
N ALA A 660 10.72 14.45 -22.30
CA ALA A 660 9.96 14.36 -23.55
C ALA A 660 10.82 13.76 -24.68
N GLU A 661 12.08 14.18 -24.78
CA GLU A 661 13.03 13.65 -25.77
C GLU A 661 13.29 12.14 -25.56
N THR A 662 13.41 11.69 -24.30
CA THR A 662 13.52 10.26 -23.97
C THR A 662 12.29 9.48 -24.42
N ILE A 663 11.09 10.04 -24.28
CA ILE A 663 9.85 9.39 -24.72
C ILE A 663 9.78 9.33 -26.25
N GLU A 664 10.08 10.43 -26.95
CA GLU A 664 10.13 10.46 -28.43
C GLU A 664 11.16 9.45 -28.97
N TRP A 665 12.36 9.43 -28.37
CA TRP A 665 13.41 8.48 -28.71
C TRP A 665 12.95 7.03 -28.52
N LEU A 666 12.37 6.68 -27.36
CA LEU A 666 11.83 5.33 -27.13
C LEU A 666 10.71 4.97 -28.13
N GLN A 667 9.86 5.92 -28.52
CA GLN A 667 8.84 5.71 -29.55
C GLN A 667 9.42 5.53 -30.97
N ARG A 668 10.53 6.21 -31.29
CA ARG A 668 11.28 6.04 -32.55
C ARG A 668 11.94 4.67 -32.62
N GLU A 669 12.57 4.25 -31.53
CA GLU A 669 13.32 2.98 -31.41
C GLU A 669 12.41 1.75 -31.23
N CYS A 670 11.17 1.93 -30.75
CA CYS A 670 10.17 0.86 -30.54
C CYS A 670 8.95 1.06 -31.45
N ARG A 671 9.19 0.87 -32.76
CA ARG A 671 8.21 1.07 -33.83
C ARG A 671 8.14 -0.14 -34.77
N THR A 672 6.96 -0.41 -35.31
CA THR A 672 6.74 -1.47 -36.32
C THR A 672 5.73 -0.98 -37.36
N GLY A 673 6.24 -0.46 -38.48
CA GLY A 673 5.43 0.13 -39.56
C GLY A 673 4.68 1.39 -39.08
N LYS A 674 3.35 1.30 -39.00
CA LYS A 674 2.48 2.38 -38.48
C LYS A 674 2.34 2.36 -36.95
N TRP A 675 2.61 1.22 -36.30
CA TRP A 675 2.48 1.08 -34.85
C TRP A 675 3.72 1.62 -34.13
N HIS A 676 3.53 2.46 -33.12
CA HIS A 676 4.56 2.97 -32.22
C HIS A 676 4.14 2.69 -30.77
N LEU A 677 5.12 2.68 -29.86
CA LEU A 677 4.93 2.47 -28.43
C LEU A 677 3.97 3.51 -27.82
N ALA A 678 2.87 3.07 -27.19
CA ALA A 678 2.02 3.94 -26.39
C ALA A 678 2.62 4.15 -24.98
N VAL A 679 2.58 5.38 -24.47
CA VAL A 679 3.25 5.73 -23.20
C VAL A 679 2.28 6.46 -22.27
N ASN A 680 2.01 5.87 -21.11
CA ASN A 680 1.39 6.60 -20.00
C ASN A 680 2.51 7.14 -19.12
N VAL A 681 2.71 8.45 -19.09
CA VAL A 681 3.73 9.08 -18.24
C VAL A 681 3.09 9.71 -17.00
N THR A 682 3.74 9.53 -15.85
CA THR A 682 3.39 10.23 -14.61
C THR A 682 4.60 11.03 -14.15
N ILE A 683 4.41 12.33 -13.95
CA ILE A 683 5.43 13.29 -13.54
C ILE A 683 5.10 13.75 -12.12
N SER A 684 5.95 13.36 -11.18
CA SER A 684 5.82 13.74 -9.78
C SER A 684 6.70 14.93 -9.45
N ASN A 685 6.25 15.79 -8.54
CA ASN A 685 7.10 16.81 -7.95
C ASN A 685 8.01 16.11 -6.93
N PHE A 686 9.30 16.44 -6.89
CA PHE A 686 10.20 15.89 -5.88
C PHE A 686 9.91 16.52 -4.50
N THR A 687 9.31 15.72 -3.62
CA THR A 687 9.17 16.05 -2.19
C THR A 687 10.40 15.53 -1.43
N PRO A 688 11.20 16.40 -0.78
CA PRO A 688 12.34 15.97 0.05
C PRO A 688 11.85 15.18 1.27
N LYS A 689 12.58 14.12 1.65
CA LYS A 689 12.16 13.21 2.75
C LYS A 689 13.28 13.00 3.80
N PRO A 690 12.94 12.90 5.09
CA PRO A 690 13.87 12.58 6.18
C PRO A 690 14.78 11.38 5.92
N HIS A 691 16.00 11.43 6.46
CA HIS A 691 17.07 10.42 6.33
C HIS A 691 17.49 10.08 4.89
N THR A 692 17.25 10.97 3.92
CA THR A 692 17.78 10.87 2.55
C THR A 692 18.90 11.89 2.31
N PRO A 693 19.87 11.63 1.41
CA PRO A 693 20.85 12.65 1.01
C PRO A 693 20.22 13.96 0.52
N PHE A 694 18.99 13.89 -0.01
CA PHE A 694 18.24 15.06 -0.51
C PHE A 694 17.29 15.70 0.51
N GLN A 695 17.37 15.35 1.81
CA GLN A 695 16.54 15.96 2.87
C GLN A 695 16.75 17.49 3.03
N TRP A 696 17.89 17.99 2.55
CA TRP A 696 18.28 19.40 2.57
C TRP A 696 18.06 20.14 1.23
N HIS A 697 17.24 19.58 0.33
CA HIS A 697 16.82 20.24 -0.91
C HIS A 697 15.35 20.69 -0.83
N SER A 698 14.93 21.65 -1.65
CA SER A 698 13.52 21.98 -1.90
C SER A 698 13.38 22.78 -3.20
N VAL A 699 12.18 22.85 -3.77
CA VAL A 699 11.89 23.63 -4.98
C VAL A 699 10.59 24.41 -4.80
N SER A 700 10.55 25.64 -5.30
CA SER A 700 9.40 26.53 -5.16
C SER A 700 8.18 26.07 -5.96
N THR A 701 6.98 26.43 -5.49
CA THR A 701 5.71 26.08 -6.15
C THR A 701 5.58 26.73 -7.52
N SER A 702 6.18 27.91 -7.72
CA SER A 702 6.28 28.60 -9.01
C SER A 702 7.18 27.87 -10.00
N GLU A 703 8.32 27.34 -9.57
CA GLU A 703 9.23 26.58 -10.44
C GLU A 703 8.65 25.22 -10.83
N PHE A 704 7.95 24.55 -9.91
CA PHE A 704 7.13 23.39 -10.27
C PHE A 704 6.07 23.74 -11.31
N ALA A 705 5.33 24.84 -11.14
CA ALA A 705 4.30 25.26 -12.09
C ALA A 705 4.88 25.54 -13.48
N ARG A 706 6.05 26.18 -13.55
CA ARG A 706 6.80 26.45 -14.78
C ARG A 706 7.23 25.17 -15.48
N LYS A 707 7.91 24.26 -14.76
CA LYS A 707 8.37 22.96 -15.28
C LYS A 707 7.21 22.08 -15.75
N GLN A 708 6.10 22.04 -15.01
CA GLN A 708 4.88 21.33 -15.44
C GLN A 708 4.26 21.96 -16.71
N ALA A 709 4.27 23.28 -16.86
CA ALA A 709 3.74 23.94 -18.07
C ALA A 709 4.56 23.58 -19.33
N VAL A 710 5.89 23.69 -19.25
CA VAL A 710 6.82 23.30 -20.34
C VAL A 710 6.62 21.83 -20.73
N LEU A 711 6.53 20.92 -19.75
CA LEU A 711 6.29 19.49 -20.00
C LEU A 711 4.92 19.19 -20.62
N ARG A 712 3.85 19.93 -20.27
CA ARG A 712 2.55 19.78 -20.92
C ARG A 712 2.61 20.12 -22.41
N GLU A 713 3.33 21.19 -22.76
CA GLU A 713 3.52 21.60 -24.16
C GLU A 713 4.36 20.57 -24.94
N ALA A 714 5.49 20.16 -24.38
CA ALA A 714 6.40 19.20 -25.02
C ALA A 714 5.74 17.84 -25.24
N LEU A 715 5.11 17.27 -24.19
CA LEU A 715 4.48 15.95 -24.27
C LEU A 715 3.17 15.96 -25.07
N GLY A 716 2.47 17.10 -25.11
CA GLY A 716 1.27 17.28 -25.94
C GLY A 716 1.52 17.20 -27.45
N ARG A 717 2.78 17.33 -27.88
CA ARG A 717 3.20 17.14 -29.29
C ARG A 717 3.44 15.67 -29.66
N LEU A 718 3.58 14.78 -28.68
CA LEU A 718 3.96 13.38 -28.91
C LEU A 718 2.73 12.45 -29.09
N PRO A 719 2.71 11.58 -30.13
CA PRO A 719 1.55 10.74 -30.41
C PRO A 719 1.42 9.58 -29.41
N GLN A 720 0.20 9.20 -29.04
CA GLN A 720 -0.08 8.13 -28.05
C GLN A 720 0.63 8.30 -26.68
N VAL A 721 0.95 9.54 -26.29
CA VAL A 721 1.41 9.85 -24.92
C VAL A 721 0.22 10.34 -24.08
N LYS A 722 0.03 9.77 -22.89
CA LYS A 722 -0.86 10.32 -21.85
C LYS A 722 -0.04 10.75 -20.64
N ALA A 723 0.08 12.06 -20.44
CA ALA A 723 0.72 12.63 -19.25
C ALA A 723 -0.26 12.82 -18.09
N ASN A 724 0.22 12.62 -16.86
CA ASN A 724 -0.46 12.89 -15.60
C ASN A 724 0.57 13.58 -14.69
N PHE A 725 0.16 14.60 -13.93
CA PHE A 725 1.05 15.42 -13.10
C PHE A 725 0.58 15.42 -11.64
N THR A 726 1.48 15.30 -10.68
CA THR A 726 1.16 15.40 -9.25
C THR A 726 0.81 16.84 -8.87
N SER A 727 -0.17 17.01 -7.98
CA SER A 727 -0.55 18.34 -7.47
C SER A 727 0.60 19.00 -6.72
N ILE A 728 0.90 20.23 -7.10
CA ILE A 728 1.90 21.09 -6.44
C ILE A 728 1.46 21.42 -5.01
N ARG A 729 0.16 21.63 -4.79
CA ARG A 729 -0.43 21.89 -3.46
C ARG A 729 -0.20 20.71 -2.53
N THR A 730 -0.54 19.49 -2.96
CA THR A 730 -0.33 18.27 -2.18
C THR A 730 1.16 18.09 -1.86
N SER A 731 2.05 18.31 -2.82
CA SER A 731 3.49 18.16 -2.63
C SER A 731 4.07 19.16 -1.60
N ALA A 732 3.61 20.41 -1.63
CA ALA A 732 4.01 21.43 -0.65
C ALA A 732 3.50 21.13 0.77
N MET A 733 2.29 20.57 0.91
CA MET A 733 1.77 20.12 2.20
C MET A 733 2.51 18.87 2.71
N GLU A 734 2.83 17.90 1.84
CA GLU A 734 3.66 16.74 2.18
C GLU A 734 5.08 17.12 2.62
N ASP A 735 5.70 18.13 2.01
CA ASP A 735 7.01 18.65 2.43
C ASP A 735 6.91 19.32 3.82
N PHE A 736 5.99 20.27 3.97
CA PHE A 736 5.77 21.01 5.22
C PHE A 736 5.48 20.11 6.42
N VAL A 737 4.68 19.04 6.23
CA VAL A 737 4.44 18.05 7.28
C VAL A 737 5.63 17.09 7.42
N GLY A 738 6.14 16.52 6.34
CA GLY A 738 7.18 15.48 6.38
C GLY A 738 8.51 15.95 6.98
N ARG A 739 8.88 17.21 6.78
CA ARG A 739 10.05 17.84 7.42
C ARG A 739 9.71 18.75 8.60
N GLY A 740 8.49 18.67 9.13
CA GLY A 740 8.04 19.42 10.30
C GLY A 740 8.66 18.95 11.63
N ASP A 741 8.52 19.78 12.66
CA ASP A 741 8.67 19.37 14.08
C ASP A 741 7.31 19.38 14.80
N ARG A 742 7.28 19.01 16.08
CA ARG A 742 6.06 18.90 16.90
C ARG A 742 5.12 20.10 16.87
N ARG A 743 5.58 21.31 16.56
CA ARG A 743 4.70 22.49 16.45
C ARG A 743 3.88 22.48 15.15
N VAL A 744 4.06 21.50 14.25
CA VAL A 744 3.15 21.17 13.15
C VAL A 744 1.92 20.38 13.63
N ALA A 745 1.98 19.67 14.77
CA ALA A 745 0.84 18.88 15.25
C ALA A 745 -0.42 19.74 15.46
N ARG A 746 -0.29 20.98 15.95
CA ARG A 746 -1.41 21.93 16.04
C ARG A 746 -2.02 22.31 14.67
N VAL A 747 -1.24 22.29 13.59
CA VAL A 747 -1.74 22.45 12.21
C VAL A 747 -2.51 21.21 11.78
N VAL A 748 -1.99 20.00 12.01
CA VAL A 748 -2.69 18.74 11.68
C VAL A 748 -4.03 18.65 12.42
N ARG A 749 -4.04 18.98 13.73
CA ARG A 749 -5.27 19.07 14.54
C ARG A 749 -6.24 20.08 13.94
N ARG A 750 -5.76 21.29 13.64
CA ARG A 750 -6.62 22.37 13.18
C ARG A 750 -7.16 22.16 11.77
N ALA A 751 -6.40 21.53 10.88
CA ALA A 751 -6.86 21.14 9.55
C ALA A 751 -8.01 20.13 9.65
N TRP A 752 -7.87 19.11 10.51
CA TRP A 752 -8.96 18.16 10.79
C TRP A 752 -10.20 18.85 11.40
N GLU A 753 -10.03 19.75 12.39
CA GLU A 753 -11.13 20.55 12.96
C GLU A 753 -11.85 21.43 11.91
N LEU A 754 -11.18 21.78 10.82
CA LEU A 754 -11.72 22.52 9.66
C LEU A 754 -12.25 21.60 8.54
N GLY A 755 -12.25 20.29 8.73
CA GLY A 755 -12.83 19.30 7.81
C GLY A 755 -11.84 18.61 6.85
N ALA A 756 -10.53 18.77 7.05
CA ALA A 756 -9.52 17.96 6.35
C ALA A 756 -9.64 16.48 6.75
N THR A 757 -9.86 15.61 5.77
CA THR A 757 -10.07 14.16 5.85
C THR A 757 -10.00 13.60 4.44
N ASN A 758 -9.37 12.44 4.26
CA ASN A 758 -9.09 11.83 2.95
C ASN A 758 -8.42 12.81 1.99
N ASP A 759 -7.43 13.54 2.50
CA ASP A 759 -6.79 14.70 1.85
C ASP A 759 -5.99 14.35 0.58
N SER A 760 -5.64 13.06 0.42
CA SER A 760 -5.00 12.49 -0.77
C SER A 760 -5.97 12.18 -1.92
N TRP A 761 -7.28 12.22 -1.67
CA TRP A 761 -8.30 11.91 -2.66
C TRP A 761 -8.67 13.16 -3.46
N TRP A 762 -8.62 13.06 -4.79
CA TRP A 762 -8.85 14.17 -5.72
C TRP A 762 -10.20 14.89 -5.54
N GLU A 763 -11.22 14.20 -5.05
CA GLU A 763 -12.57 14.74 -4.74
C GLU A 763 -12.55 15.71 -3.55
N ASN A 764 -11.53 15.61 -2.69
CA ASN A 764 -11.38 16.42 -1.48
C ASN A 764 -10.31 17.51 -1.60
N GLU A 765 -9.50 17.56 -2.68
CA GLU A 765 -8.27 18.35 -2.73
C GLU A 765 -8.49 19.83 -2.42
N ASP A 766 -9.50 20.49 -2.99
CA ASP A 766 -9.80 21.90 -2.71
C ASP A 766 -10.29 22.12 -1.26
N ARG A 767 -11.05 21.17 -0.67
CA ARG A 767 -11.47 21.24 0.75
C ARG A 767 -10.27 21.10 1.67
N ALA A 768 -9.45 20.08 1.43
CA ALA A 768 -8.24 19.83 2.18
C ALA A 768 -7.30 21.04 2.10
N TYR A 769 -6.99 21.53 0.90
CA TYR A 769 -6.11 22.67 0.71
C TYR A 769 -6.60 23.94 1.42
N ALA A 770 -7.91 24.22 1.41
CA ALA A 770 -8.48 25.35 2.13
C ALA A 770 -8.32 25.17 3.66
N ALA A 771 -8.69 24.00 4.18
CA ALA A 771 -8.60 23.68 5.61
C ALA A 771 -7.15 23.71 6.13
N TRP A 772 -6.21 23.12 5.40
CA TRP A 772 -4.77 23.17 5.71
C TRP A 772 -4.20 24.59 5.61
N SER A 773 -4.56 25.38 4.59
CA SER A 773 -4.11 26.78 4.48
C SER A 773 -4.56 27.63 5.66
N GLN A 774 -5.83 27.53 6.05
CA GLN A 774 -6.37 28.24 7.21
C GLN A 774 -5.76 27.73 8.53
N ALA A 775 -5.54 26.43 8.68
CA ALA A 775 -4.86 25.85 9.85
C ALA A 775 -3.42 26.35 10.01
N ILE A 776 -2.69 26.53 8.91
CA ILE A 776 -1.34 27.11 8.88
C ILE A 776 -1.35 28.58 9.32
N GLU A 777 -2.35 29.35 8.91
CA GLU A 777 -2.52 30.75 9.30
C GLU A 777 -2.91 30.90 10.77
N GLU A 778 -3.93 30.18 11.25
CA GLU A 778 -4.37 30.22 12.65
C GLU A 778 -3.30 29.69 13.62
N ALA A 779 -2.42 28.77 13.17
CA ALA A 779 -1.24 28.36 13.92
C ALA A 779 -0.09 29.39 13.91
N GLY A 780 -0.17 30.47 13.13
CA GLY A 780 0.93 31.41 12.93
C GLY A 780 2.16 30.77 12.26
N MET A 781 1.94 29.80 11.37
CA MET A 781 3.00 29.11 10.62
C MET A 781 3.12 29.56 9.16
N THR A 782 2.33 30.56 8.75
CA THR A 782 2.35 31.15 7.39
C THR A 782 3.75 31.54 6.92
N TRP A 783 4.61 32.05 7.81
CA TRP A 783 5.99 32.38 7.48
C TRP A 783 6.83 31.16 7.09
N LYS A 784 6.59 30.01 7.75
CA LYS A 784 7.29 28.75 7.47
C LYS A 784 6.71 28.03 6.26
N TYR A 785 5.40 28.09 6.07
CA TYR A 785 4.79 27.54 4.87
C TYR A 785 5.22 28.32 3.62
N ARG A 786 5.25 29.66 3.67
CA ARG A 786 5.83 30.50 2.60
C ARG A 786 7.31 30.18 2.34
N GLN A 787 8.08 29.80 3.36
CA GLN A 787 9.44 29.29 3.20
C GLN A 787 9.48 28.00 2.39
N VAL A 788 8.60 27.03 2.67
CA VAL A 788 8.44 25.81 1.84
C VAL A 788 8.01 26.18 0.41
N GLU A 789 6.99 27.03 0.25
CA GLU A 789 6.51 27.46 -1.07
C GLU A 789 7.56 28.20 -1.91
N ALA A 790 8.49 28.91 -1.25
CA ALA A 790 9.59 29.63 -1.89
C ALA A 790 10.85 28.77 -2.11
N GLY A 791 10.93 27.56 -1.57
CA GLY A 791 12.12 26.70 -1.66
C GLY A 791 13.24 27.09 -0.68
N GLU A 792 12.93 27.35 0.60
CA GLU A 792 13.86 27.69 1.69
C GLU A 792 15.16 26.87 1.74
N TRP A 793 15.09 25.59 1.37
CA TRP A 793 16.22 24.67 1.34
C TRP A 793 16.84 24.56 -0.06
N ASP A 794 16.87 25.65 -0.83
CA ASP A 794 17.82 25.75 -1.93
C ASP A 794 19.24 26.01 -1.40
N VAL A 795 19.81 24.96 -0.79
CA VAL A 795 21.22 24.89 -0.43
C VAL A 795 22.10 24.90 -1.70
N LEU A 796 21.53 24.60 -2.87
CA LEU A 796 22.27 24.30 -4.10
C LEU A 796 22.47 25.54 -4.98
N GLU A 797 21.52 26.48 -5.01
CA GLU A 797 21.69 27.83 -5.55
C GLU A 797 22.69 28.64 -4.69
N ALA A 798 22.67 28.46 -3.37
CA ALA A 798 23.67 29.04 -2.47
C ALA A 798 25.09 28.46 -2.68
N LEU A 799 25.20 27.19 -3.10
CA LEU A 799 26.43 26.55 -3.60
C LEU A 799 26.66 26.81 -5.10
N GLY A 800 25.76 27.54 -5.77
CA GLY A 800 25.62 27.64 -7.22
C GLY A 800 26.57 28.62 -7.92
N ASP A 801 27.33 29.42 -7.16
CA ASP A 801 28.41 30.22 -7.71
C ASP A 801 29.63 29.33 -8.05
N ALA A 802 30.26 29.58 -9.20
CA ALA A 802 31.36 28.78 -9.76
C ALA A 802 32.58 28.62 -8.83
N ARG A 803 32.66 29.46 -7.78
CA ARG A 803 33.69 29.44 -6.73
C ARG A 803 33.79 28.13 -5.93
N PHE A 804 32.76 27.27 -5.93
CA PHE A 804 32.81 25.96 -5.23
C PHE A 804 33.25 24.76 -6.10
N ARG A 805 33.19 24.85 -7.44
CA ARG A 805 33.57 23.75 -8.36
C ARG A 805 35.09 23.43 -8.37
N LEU A 806 35.88 24.09 -7.54
CA LEU A 806 37.34 23.94 -7.42
C LEU A 806 37.81 23.66 -5.98
N GLN A 807 36.91 23.36 -5.03
CA GLN A 807 37.28 23.00 -3.65
C GLN A 807 37.55 21.49 -3.44
N GLY A 808 37.40 20.67 -4.48
CA GLY A 808 37.95 19.31 -4.52
C GLY A 808 39.33 19.29 -5.19
N GLY A 809 40.40 19.22 -4.41
CA GLY A 809 41.80 19.23 -4.88
C GLY A 809 42.27 17.89 -5.44
N GLY A 810 41.45 17.26 -6.29
CA GLY A 810 41.58 15.88 -6.77
C GLY A 810 42.79 15.61 -7.69
N GLY A 811 44.01 15.71 -7.16
CA GLY A 811 45.22 15.20 -7.80
C GLY A 811 45.13 13.68 -8.03
N ARG A 812 45.59 13.21 -9.20
CA ARG A 812 45.50 11.80 -9.62
C ARG A 812 46.00 10.86 -8.51
N GLY A 813 45.11 10.04 -7.94
CA GLY A 813 45.45 9.00 -6.96
C GLY A 813 45.19 9.34 -5.49
N ARG A 814 44.48 10.43 -5.16
CA ARG A 814 43.90 10.63 -3.82
C ARG A 814 42.40 10.89 -3.87
N LEU A 815 41.66 10.23 -2.97
CA LEU A 815 40.29 10.57 -2.59
C LEU A 815 40.35 11.83 -1.73
N ASP A 816 40.27 13.00 -2.35
CA ASP A 816 40.31 14.26 -1.61
C ASP A 816 38.93 14.55 -0.96
N ARG A 817 38.94 14.89 0.32
CA ARG A 817 37.73 14.97 1.15
C ARG A 817 37.19 16.39 1.21
N GLY A 818 36.72 16.89 0.06
CA GLY A 818 36.02 18.18 -0.04
C GLY A 818 34.69 18.14 0.71
N GLU A 819 34.66 18.60 1.96
CA GLU A 819 33.43 18.68 2.75
C GLU A 819 32.51 19.80 2.25
N LEU A 820 31.20 19.53 2.19
CA LEU A 820 30.18 20.58 2.12
C LEU A 820 30.14 21.35 3.45
N LYS A 821 30.94 22.41 3.56
CA LYS A 821 31.07 23.26 4.75
C LYS A 821 29.95 24.28 4.90
N ASP A 822 28.70 23.85 4.68
CA ASP A 822 27.51 24.61 5.03
C ASP A 822 27.03 24.19 6.44
N PRO A 823 27.05 25.08 7.45
CA PRO A 823 26.65 24.74 8.81
C PRO A 823 25.19 24.31 8.93
N ARG A 824 24.31 24.62 7.95
CA ARG A 824 22.93 24.13 7.89
C ARG A 824 22.84 22.61 7.78
N LEU A 825 23.86 21.94 7.23
CA LEU A 825 23.93 20.48 7.13
C LEU A 825 24.25 19.82 8.48
N ASP A 826 24.86 20.55 9.41
CA ASP A 826 25.16 20.08 10.77
C ASP A 826 24.01 20.30 11.75
N MET A 827 23.24 21.39 11.57
CA MET A 827 22.10 21.74 12.43
C MET A 827 21.22 20.52 12.76
N PRO A 828 20.91 20.27 14.04
CA PRO A 828 20.05 19.15 14.43
C PRO A 828 18.68 19.23 13.77
N LEU A 829 18.24 18.13 13.18
CA LEU A 829 16.97 17.99 12.47
C LEU A 829 15.91 17.36 13.39
N PRO A 830 14.61 17.61 13.19
CA PRO A 830 13.55 17.04 14.03
C PRO A 830 13.67 15.52 14.20
N TRP A 831 14.09 14.81 13.15
CA TRP A 831 14.25 13.36 13.11
C TRP A 831 15.64 12.81 13.50
N ASP A 832 16.65 13.64 13.81
CA ASP A 832 17.99 13.13 14.20
C ASP A 832 17.99 12.26 15.49
N HIS A 833 16.95 12.38 16.32
CA HIS A 833 16.67 11.54 17.48
C HIS A 833 16.26 10.10 17.11
N VAL A 834 15.89 9.82 15.86
CA VAL A 834 15.68 8.45 15.37
C VAL A 834 17.01 7.89 14.88
N ASP A 835 17.41 6.72 15.39
CA ASP A 835 18.53 6.00 14.81
C ASP A 835 18.07 4.99 13.77
N THR A 836 18.25 5.38 12.51
CA THR A 836 18.02 4.55 11.34
C THR A 836 19.24 3.72 10.95
N GLY A 837 20.37 3.88 11.66
CA GLY A 837 21.67 3.29 11.32
C GLY A 837 22.39 4.00 10.17
N ILE A 838 21.79 5.01 9.54
CA ILE A 838 22.47 5.80 8.49
C ILE A 838 23.12 7.02 9.11
N ALA A 839 24.45 7.10 9.00
CA ALA A 839 25.21 8.20 9.59
C ALA A 839 24.97 9.54 8.87
N LYS A 840 24.75 10.63 9.64
CA LYS A 840 24.48 11.97 9.08
C LYS A 840 25.63 12.49 8.21
N TRP A 841 26.88 12.14 8.52
CA TRP A 841 28.04 12.47 7.67
C TRP A 841 27.98 11.79 6.30
N TRP A 842 27.47 10.56 6.23
CA TRP A 842 27.34 9.81 4.98
C TRP A 842 26.30 10.44 4.05
N LEU A 843 25.19 10.92 4.61
CA LEU A 843 24.16 11.66 3.87
C LEU A 843 24.74 12.92 3.20
N LYS A 844 25.59 13.69 3.90
CA LYS A 844 26.29 14.85 3.31
C LYS A 844 27.29 14.44 2.22
N ALA A 845 28.08 13.40 2.47
CA ALA A 845 29.07 12.91 1.52
C ALA A 845 28.41 12.37 0.23
N ASP A 846 27.20 11.80 0.33
CA ASP A 846 26.45 11.34 -0.83
C ASP A 846 25.68 12.47 -1.54
N LEU A 847 25.28 13.53 -0.82
CA LEU A 847 24.82 14.77 -1.42
C LEU A 847 25.94 15.43 -2.25
N GLN A 848 27.17 15.53 -1.73
CA GLN A 848 28.30 16.07 -2.48
C GLN A 848 28.55 15.28 -3.78
N ARG A 849 28.58 13.94 -3.69
CA ARG A 849 28.67 13.07 -4.88
C ARG A 849 27.52 13.29 -5.86
N ALA A 850 26.31 13.63 -5.39
CA ALA A 850 25.20 13.99 -6.27
C ALA A 850 25.49 15.27 -7.04
N LEU A 851 26.02 16.32 -6.41
CA LEU A 851 26.35 17.59 -7.08
C LEU A 851 27.49 17.44 -8.10
N GLU A 852 28.37 16.45 -7.89
CA GLU A 852 29.43 16.03 -8.81
C GLU A 852 28.92 15.09 -9.93
N ALA A 853 27.64 14.73 -9.94
CA ALA A 853 27.05 13.66 -10.76
C ALA A 853 27.74 12.27 -10.62
N ALA A 854 28.44 12.04 -9.51
CA ALA A 854 29.12 10.80 -9.19
C ALA A 854 28.13 9.75 -8.65
N THR A 855 28.11 8.58 -9.30
CA THR A 855 27.32 7.42 -8.87
C THR A 855 28.03 6.63 -7.75
N VAL A 856 27.26 5.83 -7.02
CA VAL A 856 27.75 4.91 -5.99
C VAL A 856 27.24 3.49 -6.32
N PRO A 857 28.11 2.48 -6.41
CA PRO A 857 27.73 1.13 -6.80
C PRO A 857 26.90 0.41 -5.73
N ASP A 858 26.19 -0.63 -6.15
CA ASP A 858 25.35 -1.44 -5.27
C ASP A 858 26.18 -2.26 -4.26
N CYS A 859 26.05 -1.98 -2.97
CA CYS A 859 26.80 -2.67 -1.93
C CYS A 859 26.34 -4.11 -1.63
N SER A 860 25.24 -4.60 -2.22
CA SER A 860 24.92 -6.04 -2.21
C SER A 860 25.76 -6.83 -3.22
N HIS A 861 26.01 -6.25 -4.40
CA HIS A 861 26.37 -7.01 -5.60
C HIS A 861 27.71 -6.59 -6.25
N SER A 862 28.29 -5.46 -5.85
CA SER A 862 29.59 -4.98 -6.38
C SER A 862 30.82 -5.43 -5.57
N GLY A 863 30.61 -5.98 -4.36
CA GLY A 863 31.69 -6.23 -3.39
C GLY A 863 32.26 -4.96 -2.72
N LEU A 864 31.72 -3.78 -3.02
CA LEU A 864 32.15 -2.50 -2.45
C LEU A 864 31.15 -2.01 -1.39
N CYS A 865 31.60 -1.91 -0.14
CA CYS A 865 30.80 -1.30 0.92
C CYS A 865 30.71 0.22 0.70
N SER A 866 29.55 0.81 1.00
CA SER A 866 29.34 2.26 0.96
C SER A 866 29.54 2.96 2.30
N GLU A 867 29.94 2.23 3.36
CA GLU A 867 30.29 2.74 4.70
C GLU A 867 29.23 3.67 5.31
N CYS A 868 27.95 3.30 5.18
CA CYS A 868 26.83 4.17 5.57
C CYS A 868 26.40 4.10 7.05
N GLY A 869 27.09 3.33 7.91
CA GLY A 869 26.71 3.08 9.31
C GLY A 869 25.94 1.77 9.54
N VAL A 870 25.04 1.40 8.63
CA VAL A 870 24.01 0.38 8.94
C VAL A 870 24.55 -1.03 9.22
N CYS A 871 25.60 -1.45 8.51
CA CYS A 871 26.15 -2.81 8.60
C CYS A 871 27.39 -2.91 9.51
N GLU A 872 27.61 -1.91 10.37
CA GLU A 872 28.78 -1.88 11.26
C GLU A 872 28.62 -2.88 12.42
N GLU A 873 29.73 -3.53 12.80
CA GLU A 873 29.74 -4.51 13.88
C GLU A 873 29.37 -3.83 15.21
N GLY A 874 28.43 -4.43 15.95
CA GLY A 874 27.86 -3.83 17.16
C GLY A 874 26.74 -2.80 16.93
N ALA A 875 26.52 -2.29 15.72
CA ALA A 875 25.42 -1.35 15.44
C ALA A 875 24.02 -1.99 15.54
N GLY A 876 23.93 -3.32 15.45
CA GLY A 876 22.74 -4.08 15.82
C GLY A 876 21.55 -3.99 14.84
N PHE A 877 21.77 -3.57 13.59
CA PHE A 877 20.76 -3.62 12.51
C PHE A 877 20.86 -4.86 11.61
N GLY A 878 21.95 -5.63 11.74
CA GLY A 878 22.30 -6.75 10.85
C GLY A 878 23.16 -6.32 9.65
N ALA A 879 23.35 -7.24 8.70
CA ALA A 879 24.09 -7.01 7.47
C ALA A 879 23.21 -7.30 6.23
N ASN A 880 23.68 -6.96 5.03
CA ASN A 880 22.98 -7.31 3.79
C ASN A 880 22.91 -8.84 3.63
N LEU A 881 21.70 -9.39 3.58
CA LEU A 881 21.46 -10.79 3.25
C LEU A 881 21.03 -10.88 1.78
N VAL A 882 21.84 -11.58 0.99
CA VAL A 882 21.61 -11.80 -0.44
C VAL A 882 21.38 -13.29 -0.68
N ALA A 883 20.26 -13.64 -1.31
CA ALA A 883 19.97 -15.03 -1.65
C ALA A 883 20.84 -15.49 -2.83
N PRO A 884 21.49 -16.67 -2.77
CA PRO A 884 22.18 -17.23 -3.91
C PRO A 884 21.17 -17.53 -5.03
N ALA A 885 21.48 -17.14 -6.26
CA ALA A 885 20.61 -17.41 -7.40
C ALA A 885 20.60 -18.93 -7.73
N PRO A 886 19.47 -19.64 -7.62
CA PRO A 886 19.39 -21.05 -7.99
C PRO A 886 19.50 -21.22 -9.51
N PRO A 887 19.87 -22.42 -10.01
CA PRO A 887 19.82 -22.71 -11.44
C PRO A 887 18.39 -22.53 -11.97
N ILE A 888 18.24 -21.74 -13.03
CA ILE A 888 16.93 -21.45 -13.64
C ILE A 888 16.36 -22.75 -14.24
N PRO A 889 15.20 -23.25 -13.76
CA PRO A 889 14.62 -24.48 -14.29
C PRO A 889 14.00 -24.20 -15.67
N LYS A 890 14.05 -25.20 -16.56
CA LYS A 890 13.34 -25.11 -17.85
C LYS A 890 11.82 -25.02 -17.59
N LEU A 891 11.15 -24.13 -18.31
CA LEU A 891 9.68 -24.06 -18.32
C LEU A 891 9.12 -25.37 -18.89
N GLN A 892 8.15 -25.96 -18.19
CA GLN A 892 7.44 -27.14 -18.69
C GLN A 892 6.23 -26.69 -19.53
N GLU A 893 6.27 -26.90 -20.84
CA GLU A 893 5.18 -26.52 -21.77
C GLU A 893 3.95 -27.47 -21.70
N ASN A 894 3.70 -28.05 -20.53
CA ASN A 894 2.63 -29.03 -20.31
C ASN A 894 1.29 -28.38 -19.92
N TYR A 895 1.23 -27.06 -19.67
CA TYR A 895 -0.02 -26.39 -19.30
C TYR A 895 -1.06 -26.46 -20.42
N LYS A 896 -2.04 -27.35 -20.23
CA LYS A 896 -3.26 -27.42 -21.02
C LYS A 896 -4.38 -26.81 -20.17
N PRO A 897 -4.92 -25.63 -20.52
CA PRO A 897 -6.01 -25.03 -19.76
C PRO A 897 -7.20 -26.00 -19.74
N ARG A 898 -7.87 -26.09 -18.59
CA ARG A 898 -8.94 -27.05 -18.29
C ARG A 898 -10.24 -26.76 -19.08
N THR A 899 -10.18 -26.71 -20.41
CA THR A 899 -11.30 -26.31 -21.30
C THR A 899 -12.22 -27.45 -21.74
N ALA A 900 -11.88 -28.69 -21.38
CA ALA A 900 -12.77 -29.83 -21.53
C ALA A 900 -13.97 -29.67 -20.59
N LYS A 901 -15.16 -30.04 -21.05
CA LYS A 901 -16.38 -30.13 -20.22
C LYS A 901 -16.79 -31.59 -20.19
N VAL A 902 -16.43 -32.31 -19.13
CA VAL A 902 -16.62 -33.78 -19.04
C VAL A 902 -17.64 -34.17 -17.96
N GLN A 903 -17.99 -33.23 -17.09
CA GLN A 903 -19.10 -33.34 -16.14
C GLN A 903 -19.74 -31.96 -16.00
N ARG A 904 -21.06 -31.90 -15.79
CA ARG A 904 -21.80 -30.69 -15.41
C ARG A 904 -22.59 -31.05 -14.16
N LEU A 905 -22.32 -30.34 -13.08
CA LEU A 905 -22.95 -30.59 -11.78
C LEU A 905 -23.81 -29.38 -11.42
N ARG A 906 -25.07 -29.62 -11.03
CA ARG A 906 -25.97 -28.62 -10.48
C ARG A 906 -26.18 -28.88 -9.00
N LEU A 907 -25.79 -27.90 -8.19
CA LEU A 907 -25.90 -27.90 -6.74
C LEU A 907 -27.00 -26.91 -6.34
N ARG A 908 -27.84 -27.29 -5.38
CA ARG A 908 -28.69 -26.33 -4.64
C ARG A 908 -27.90 -25.79 -3.45
N PHE A 909 -28.02 -24.50 -3.15
CA PHE A 909 -27.38 -23.90 -1.98
C PHE A 909 -28.28 -22.89 -1.25
N SER A 910 -28.15 -22.80 0.07
CA SER A 910 -28.75 -21.75 0.89
C SER A 910 -27.80 -20.56 1.07
N LYS A 911 -28.37 -19.40 1.38
CA LYS A 911 -27.65 -18.16 1.74
C LYS A 911 -28.36 -17.52 2.94
N GLY A 912 -27.74 -17.59 4.11
CA GLY A 912 -28.23 -17.08 5.40
C GLY A 912 -27.26 -16.14 6.12
N GLY A 913 -27.56 -15.82 7.39
CA GLY A 913 -26.67 -15.09 8.29
C GLY A 913 -26.11 -13.77 7.75
N ASP A 914 -24.80 -13.56 7.89
CA ASP A 914 -24.10 -12.33 7.48
C ASP A 914 -23.86 -12.23 5.96
N LEU A 915 -24.05 -13.32 5.18
CA LEU A 915 -23.89 -13.28 3.72
C LEU A 915 -24.96 -12.45 3.01
N VAL A 916 -26.04 -12.06 3.68
CA VAL A 916 -27.00 -11.07 3.20
C VAL A 916 -26.33 -9.74 2.80
N PHE A 917 -25.23 -9.38 3.45
CA PHE A 917 -24.42 -8.18 3.17
C PHE A 917 -23.39 -8.37 2.05
N VAL A 918 -23.22 -9.58 1.52
CA VAL A 918 -22.31 -9.89 0.42
C VAL A 918 -23.04 -9.77 -0.91
N GLY A 919 -22.56 -8.87 -1.77
CA GLY A 919 -23.13 -8.65 -3.10
C GLY A 919 -22.90 -9.83 -4.05
N HIS A 920 -23.73 -9.96 -5.09
CA HIS A 920 -23.68 -11.08 -6.04
C HIS A 920 -22.29 -11.34 -6.66
N LEU A 921 -21.55 -10.28 -7.02
CA LEU A 921 -20.20 -10.42 -7.59
C LEU A 921 -19.17 -10.90 -6.56
N ASP A 922 -19.27 -10.42 -5.32
CA ASP A 922 -18.44 -10.85 -4.20
C ASP A 922 -18.74 -12.30 -3.82
N LEU A 923 -20.01 -12.70 -3.86
CA LEU A 923 -20.43 -14.09 -3.64
C LEU A 923 -19.86 -15.01 -4.72
N LEU A 924 -19.91 -14.63 -6.00
CA LEU A 924 -19.27 -15.40 -7.07
C LEU A 924 -17.74 -15.48 -6.91
N ARG A 925 -17.08 -14.40 -6.45
CA ARG A 925 -15.65 -14.40 -6.14
C ARG A 925 -15.34 -15.35 -4.97
N ALA A 926 -16.18 -15.38 -3.94
CA ALA A 926 -16.05 -16.29 -2.80
C ALA A 926 -16.24 -17.76 -3.20
N ILE A 927 -17.26 -18.08 -4.02
CA ILE A 927 -17.47 -19.43 -4.58
C ILE A 927 -16.27 -19.85 -5.43
N ASP A 928 -15.79 -18.99 -6.33
CA ASP A 928 -14.63 -19.28 -7.19
C ASP A 928 -13.39 -19.64 -6.36
N ARG A 929 -13.04 -18.81 -5.36
CA ARG A 929 -11.94 -19.12 -4.44
C ARG A 929 -12.18 -20.40 -3.65
N ALA A 930 -13.40 -20.67 -3.19
CA ALA A 930 -13.75 -21.91 -2.51
C ALA A 930 -13.56 -23.16 -3.39
N THR A 931 -13.91 -23.10 -4.69
CA THR A 931 -13.67 -24.23 -5.61
C THR A 931 -12.18 -24.51 -5.82
N ARG A 932 -11.32 -23.49 -5.78
CA ARG A 932 -9.85 -23.66 -5.82
C ARG A 932 -9.31 -24.27 -4.52
N ARG A 933 -9.73 -23.78 -3.35
CA ARG A 933 -9.34 -24.38 -2.05
C ARG A 933 -9.80 -25.84 -1.91
N ALA A 934 -10.96 -26.16 -2.49
CA ALA A 934 -11.51 -27.52 -2.55
C ALA A 934 -10.76 -28.44 -3.55
N GLY A 935 -9.80 -27.90 -4.32
CA GLY A 935 -9.04 -28.63 -5.33
C GLY A 935 -9.86 -29.09 -6.54
N LEU A 936 -11.01 -28.47 -6.81
CA LEU A 936 -11.92 -28.95 -7.84
C LEU A 936 -11.38 -28.67 -9.25
N PRO A 937 -11.48 -29.62 -10.19
CA PRO A 937 -11.04 -29.47 -11.57
C PRO A 937 -12.07 -28.68 -12.41
N VAL A 938 -12.45 -27.48 -11.92
CA VAL A 938 -13.41 -26.60 -12.60
C VAL A 938 -12.92 -26.27 -14.00
N ALA A 939 -13.79 -26.48 -14.98
CA ALA A 939 -13.49 -26.23 -16.37
C ALA A 939 -13.45 -24.71 -16.64
N SER A 940 -12.62 -24.27 -17.58
CA SER A 940 -12.59 -22.87 -18.04
C SER A 940 -13.26 -22.68 -19.40
N ASP A 941 -13.61 -21.44 -19.71
CA ASP A 941 -13.87 -21.05 -21.10
C ASP A 941 -12.60 -21.16 -21.96
N LYS A 942 -12.78 -21.08 -23.29
CA LYS A 942 -11.71 -21.13 -24.30
C LYS A 942 -11.18 -19.73 -24.64
N SER A 943 -11.29 -18.77 -23.72
CA SER A 943 -10.89 -17.38 -23.94
C SER A 943 -9.36 -17.23 -23.88
N PRO A 944 -8.68 -16.81 -24.96
CA PRO A 944 -7.23 -16.58 -24.92
C PRO A 944 -6.85 -15.30 -24.15
N PHE A 945 -7.83 -14.46 -23.81
CA PHE A 945 -7.61 -13.15 -23.18
C PHE A 945 -7.93 -13.13 -21.68
N HIS A 946 -8.86 -13.98 -21.22
CA HIS A 946 -9.24 -14.14 -19.82
C HIS A 946 -9.90 -15.52 -19.64
N SER A 947 -9.12 -16.55 -19.34
CA SER A 947 -9.65 -17.87 -18.96
C SER A 947 -10.54 -17.72 -17.70
N ARG A 948 -11.86 -17.86 -17.87
CA ARG A 948 -12.85 -17.76 -16.79
C ARG A 948 -13.33 -19.14 -16.34
N PRO A 949 -13.49 -19.39 -15.04
CA PRO A 949 -14.07 -20.63 -14.54
C PRO A 949 -15.55 -20.74 -14.99
N LEU A 950 -15.99 -21.94 -15.33
CA LEU A 950 -17.35 -22.22 -15.79
C LEU A 950 -18.26 -22.50 -14.60
N LEU A 951 -18.45 -21.45 -13.81
CA LEU A 951 -19.38 -21.32 -12.71
C LEU A 951 -20.54 -20.42 -13.15
N SER A 952 -21.78 -20.82 -12.85
CA SER A 952 -22.96 -20.00 -13.11
C SER A 952 -23.99 -20.22 -12.02
N VAL A 953 -24.55 -19.16 -11.46
CA VAL A 953 -25.80 -19.26 -10.69
C VAL A 953 -27.01 -18.97 -11.58
N ALA A 954 -28.21 -19.39 -11.18
CA ALA A 954 -29.41 -19.23 -12.01
C ALA A 954 -29.92 -17.78 -12.07
N GLN A 955 -29.91 -17.07 -10.94
CA GLN A 955 -30.32 -15.67 -10.82
C GLN A 955 -29.35 -14.91 -9.90
N PRO A 956 -29.19 -13.58 -10.08
CA PRO A 956 -28.48 -12.75 -9.14
C PRO A 956 -29.41 -12.34 -7.99
N LEU A 957 -29.37 -13.08 -6.88
CA LEU A 957 -30.11 -12.71 -5.67
C LEU A 957 -29.69 -11.30 -5.18
N PRO A 958 -30.65 -10.40 -4.85
CA PRO A 958 -30.33 -9.04 -4.42
C PRO A 958 -29.59 -8.99 -3.07
N LEU A 959 -28.97 -7.84 -2.80
CA LEU A 959 -28.38 -7.52 -1.49
C LEU A 959 -29.49 -7.52 -0.42
N GLY A 960 -29.19 -8.03 0.77
CA GLY A 960 -30.15 -8.14 1.88
C GLY A 960 -31.02 -9.39 1.89
N ALA A 961 -31.30 -9.99 0.73
CA ALA A 961 -32.08 -11.23 0.67
C ALA A 961 -31.26 -12.46 1.11
N THR A 962 -31.92 -13.34 1.85
CA THR A 962 -31.56 -14.76 2.02
C THR A 962 -32.18 -15.61 0.91
N SER A 963 -31.80 -16.88 0.85
CA SER A 963 -32.46 -17.88 0.01
C SER A 963 -32.25 -19.28 0.60
N SER A 964 -33.29 -20.11 0.55
CA SER A 964 -33.21 -21.53 0.96
C SER A 964 -32.72 -22.45 -0.17
N CYS A 965 -32.82 -22.00 -1.44
CA CYS A 965 -32.51 -22.81 -2.61
C CYS A 965 -32.13 -21.97 -3.84
N GLU A 966 -30.93 -21.39 -3.83
CA GLU A 966 -30.26 -20.96 -5.06
C GLU A 966 -29.72 -22.16 -5.85
N LEU A 967 -29.55 -21.99 -7.16
CA LEU A 967 -28.94 -23.00 -8.04
C LEU A 967 -27.56 -22.54 -8.52
N LEU A 968 -26.53 -23.35 -8.29
CA LEU A 968 -25.17 -23.22 -8.80
C LEU A 968 -24.87 -24.35 -9.79
N GLU A 969 -24.44 -24.03 -11.01
CA GLU A 969 -23.83 -24.97 -11.94
C GLU A 969 -22.31 -24.82 -11.98
N VAL A 970 -21.64 -25.97 -11.92
CA VAL A 970 -20.19 -26.12 -12.04
C VAL A 970 -19.91 -27.11 -13.18
N HIS A 971 -19.20 -26.68 -14.22
CA HIS A 971 -18.60 -27.63 -15.16
C HIS A 971 -17.24 -28.09 -14.66
N LEU A 972 -16.95 -29.39 -14.75
CA LEU A 972 -15.64 -29.96 -14.45
C LEU A 972 -14.95 -30.47 -15.73
N ALA A 973 -13.62 -30.38 -15.73
CA ALA A 973 -12.72 -30.86 -16.79
C ALA A 973 -12.18 -32.27 -16.54
N GLN A 974 -12.42 -32.82 -15.35
CA GLN A 974 -12.22 -34.23 -14.99
C GLN A 974 -13.51 -34.69 -14.30
N LYS A 975 -13.93 -35.95 -14.50
CA LYS A 975 -15.11 -36.50 -13.82
C LYS A 975 -14.75 -36.91 -12.39
N MET A 976 -15.57 -36.51 -11.42
CA MET A 976 -15.42 -36.81 -10.01
C MET A 976 -16.68 -37.49 -9.45
N GLU A 977 -16.58 -38.08 -8.25
CA GLU A 977 -17.74 -38.54 -7.51
C GLU A 977 -18.54 -37.33 -6.98
N VAL A 978 -19.87 -37.41 -7.04
CA VAL A 978 -20.76 -36.26 -6.86
C VAL A 978 -20.81 -35.80 -5.39
N ARG A 979 -20.82 -36.74 -4.44
CA ARG A 979 -20.81 -36.43 -3.00
C ARG A 979 -19.43 -35.90 -2.57
N GLU A 980 -18.35 -36.41 -3.15
CA GLU A 980 -16.99 -35.88 -2.97
C GLU A 980 -16.92 -34.40 -3.39
N VAL A 981 -17.39 -34.03 -4.57
CA VAL A 981 -17.41 -32.62 -5.01
C VAL A 981 -18.21 -31.75 -4.05
N ARG A 982 -19.42 -32.20 -3.67
CA ARG A 982 -20.28 -31.50 -2.70
C ARG A 982 -19.56 -31.30 -1.36
N ASN A 983 -18.93 -32.34 -0.82
CA ASN A 983 -18.30 -32.29 0.51
C ASN A 983 -17.00 -31.47 0.51
N ARG A 984 -16.15 -31.61 -0.53
CA ARG A 984 -14.95 -30.79 -0.71
C ARG A 984 -15.30 -29.31 -0.84
N LEU A 985 -16.35 -28.97 -1.60
CA LEU A 985 -16.80 -27.58 -1.74
C LEU A 985 -17.42 -27.05 -0.45
N GLN A 986 -18.31 -27.81 0.20
CA GLN A 986 -18.96 -27.39 1.46
C GLN A 986 -17.95 -27.03 2.55
N ALA A 987 -16.87 -27.80 2.68
CA ALA A 987 -15.79 -27.55 3.64
C ALA A 987 -14.97 -26.27 3.35
N GLN A 988 -15.27 -25.57 2.25
CA GLN A 988 -14.57 -24.37 1.79
C GLN A 988 -15.49 -23.17 1.55
N LEU A 989 -16.81 -23.33 1.68
CA LEU A 989 -17.78 -22.22 1.60
C LEU A 989 -17.80 -21.42 2.91
N PRO A 990 -18.13 -20.11 2.87
CA PRO A 990 -18.24 -19.29 4.06
C PRO A 990 -19.43 -19.69 4.95
N PRO A 991 -19.41 -19.37 6.26
CA PRO A 991 -20.55 -19.59 7.15
C PRO A 991 -21.83 -18.92 6.63
N GLY A 992 -22.97 -19.60 6.79
CA GLY A 992 -24.24 -19.17 6.21
C GLY A 992 -24.46 -19.60 4.75
N MET A 993 -23.62 -20.50 4.21
CA MET A 993 -23.78 -21.06 2.87
C MET A 993 -23.71 -22.59 2.88
N GLU A 994 -24.88 -23.24 2.78
CA GLU A 994 -24.97 -24.71 2.82
C GLU A 994 -25.39 -25.28 1.47
N LEU A 995 -24.67 -26.29 1.00
CA LEU A 995 -25.04 -27.10 -0.16
C LEU A 995 -26.06 -28.17 0.26
N ALA A 996 -27.06 -28.42 -0.57
CA ALA A 996 -27.96 -29.55 -0.38
C ALA A 996 -27.19 -30.90 -0.36
N LYS A 997 -27.85 -31.94 0.17
CA LYS A 997 -27.33 -33.33 0.09
C LYS A 997 -27.43 -33.88 -1.34
N GLU A 998 -28.41 -33.39 -2.10
CA GLU A 998 -28.60 -33.70 -3.51
C GLU A 998 -27.75 -32.77 -4.39
N VAL A 999 -27.02 -33.38 -5.32
CA VAL A 999 -26.37 -32.70 -6.45
C VAL A 999 -26.67 -33.51 -7.69
N GLU A 1000 -27.08 -32.84 -8.75
CA GLU A 1000 -27.50 -33.43 -10.01
C GLU A 1000 -26.32 -33.46 -10.98
N GLU A 1001 -26.01 -34.63 -11.58
CA GLU A 1001 -25.14 -34.68 -12.76
C GLU A 1001 -25.99 -34.50 -14.02
N CYS A 1002 -25.83 -33.34 -14.65
CA CYS A 1002 -26.66 -32.89 -15.77
C CYS A 1002 -26.02 -33.23 -17.13
N GLU A 1003 -26.86 -33.37 -18.16
CA GLU A 1003 -26.38 -33.40 -19.55
C GLU A 1003 -25.59 -32.12 -19.90
N ILE A 1004 -24.46 -32.32 -20.58
CA ILE A 1004 -23.55 -31.26 -21.07
C ILE A 1004 -24.00 -30.75 -22.45
N TYR A 1005 -24.57 -31.65 -23.23
CA TYR A 1005 -25.23 -31.45 -24.53
C TYR A 1005 -26.45 -32.35 -24.55
N LYS A 1006 -27.55 -31.92 -25.18
CA LYS A 1006 -28.69 -32.80 -25.41
C LYS A 1006 -28.35 -33.86 -26.46
N ALA A 1007 -29.10 -34.95 -26.50
CA ALA A 1007 -28.88 -36.06 -27.45
C ALA A 1007 -28.97 -35.64 -28.94
N ASP A 1008 -29.60 -34.51 -29.25
CA ASP A 1008 -29.67 -33.89 -30.58
C ASP A 1008 -28.47 -32.97 -30.92
N GLY A 1009 -27.49 -32.88 -30.03
CA GLY A 1009 -26.33 -31.99 -30.15
C GLY A 1009 -26.58 -30.52 -29.81
N THR A 1010 -27.80 -30.15 -29.42
CA THR A 1010 -28.11 -28.77 -29.01
C THR A 1010 -27.52 -28.45 -27.64
N ARG A 1011 -27.39 -27.15 -27.34
CA ARG A 1011 -26.96 -26.70 -26.01
C ARG A 1011 -27.99 -27.13 -24.97
N SER A 1012 -27.47 -27.63 -23.85
CA SER A 1012 -28.25 -27.96 -22.66
C SER A 1012 -29.06 -26.76 -22.14
N GLU A 1013 -30.05 -27.06 -21.30
CA GLU A 1013 -30.97 -26.06 -20.75
C GLU A 1013 -30.26 -24.91 -20.02
N SER A 1014 -30.73 -23.70 -20.29
CA SER A 1014 -30.31 -22.48 -19.59
C SER A 1014 -30.83 -22.52 -18.16
N MET A 1015 -29.97 -22.22 -17.18
CA MET A 1015 -30.36 -22.15 -15.76
C MET A 1015 -31.57 -21.24 -15.51
N ALA A 1016 -31.64 -20.10 -16.19
CA ALA A 1016 -32.77 -19.17 -16.11
C ALA A 1016 -34.10 -19.70 -16.71
N LYS A 1017 -34.11 -20.89 -17.33
CA LYS A 1017 -35.33 -21.61 -17.76
C LYS A 1017 -35.76 -22.72 -16.78
N LEU A 1018 -34.91 -23.10 -15.83
CA LEU A 1018 -35.20 -24.13 -14.83
C LEU A 1018 -35.96 -23.54 -13.63
N THR A 1019 -35.81 -22.24 -13.39
CA THR A 1019 -36.61 -21.48 -12.43
C THR A 1019 -38.03 -21.28 -12.95
N SER A 1020 -38.89 -22.30 -12.76
CA SER A 1020 -40.31 -22.27 -13.15
C SER A 1020 -41.15 -21.27 -12.35
N SER A 1021 -40.76 -21.07 -11.09
CA SER A 1021 -41.37 -20.17 -10.12
C SER A 1021 -40.29 -19.68 -9.15
N ILE A 1022 -40.54 -18.53 -8.50
CA ILE A 1022 -39.77 -18.06 -7.33
C ILE A 1022 -40.80 -17.62 -6.31
N GLU A 1023 -40.78 -18.22 -5.12
CA GLU A 1023 -41.65 -17.86 -4.01
C GLU A 1023 -40.94 -16.85 -3.11
N TRP A 1024 -41.43 -15.61 -3.12
CA TRP A 1024 -40.87 -14.52 -2.32
C TRP A 1024 -41.66 -14.39 -1.02
N TYR A 1025 -41.12 -14.96 0.05
CA TYR A 1025 -41.65 -14.81 1.41
C TYR A 1025 -41.24 -13.44 1.98
N VAL A 1026 -42.12 -12.45 1.82
CA VAL A 1026 -41.90 -11.08 2.32
C VAL A 1026 -42.54 -10.92 3.70
N ALA A 1027 -41.71 -10.88 4.74
CA ALA A 1027 -42.15 -10.51 6.09
C ALA A 1027 -42.49 -9.02 6.15
N VAL A 1028 -43.77 -8.69 6.08
CA VAL A 1028 -44.27 -7.33 6.29
C VAL A 1028 -44.57 -7.16 7.79
N GLN A 1029 -43.69 -6.46 8.52
CA GLN A 1029 -44.02 -5.96 9.85
C GLN A 1029 -45.22 -5.00 9.74
N GLN A 1030 -46.31 -5.29 10.44
CA GLN A 1030 -47.34 -4.28 10.70
C GLN A 1030 -46.78 -3.28 11.72
N VAL A 1031 -46.91 -1.99 11.40
CA VAL A 1031 -46.39 -0.83 12.15
C VAL A 1031 -47.54 -0.13 12.87
#